data_AF-A0A3Q7QHP4-F1
#
_entry.id   AF-A0A3Q7QHP4-F1
#
_cell.length_a   1.000
_cell.length_b   1.000
_cell.length_c   1.000
_cell.angle_alpha   90.00
_cell.angle_beta   90.00
_cell.angle_gamma   90.00
#
_symmetry.space_group_name_H-M   'P 1'
#
loop_
_entity.id
_entity.type
_entity.pdbx_description
1 polymer ?
#
loop_
_entity_poly.entity_id
_entity_poly.type
_entity_poly.pdbx_seq_one_letter_code
_entity_poly.pdbx_strand_id
1 'polypeptide(L)'
;MDLYLTPAAALDNLVARRLQPSPEFLAAARRALGALAASLREPGGRAAAQPWRVLKIAKGGSAGRGTALRGGCDSELVIFLDCFKSYQDESVHRTETLNELRTLLQPWCQKPIRGLSFVFPEQDRPGVLQFRLVSTDLENWMDVSLVPAFDALGQLSSNVKPAPQVYSTLLKSGCQGGEHSACFSELRRNFVNVRSAKVKNLILLVKHWYSQVCQQEGRREMLPPAYALELLTIFAWEQGCGKDAFSLAQGLRTVLGLIQQYQHLCVFWTLNYGFEEATVSQFLRQQLERTRPVILDPADPTWDVGDGAVWCWDLLAREAQSCYEHPCFLQAAGRAVQPWEGPGLPRAGSSGLGHPIQRDSAQRTPEDSSSLHAVHPGAGSRQPSGPAPGPSGAACITPSTLGTALDLSQIAAKDLDRFIQNHLKPNPQFQKQIGKAIDVILGCLRENCVYKASRVSKGGSFGRGTDLRGGSDAELIIFLNCFKDYKDQRAHRPEILNEMQAQLESRWQDPVPGLSLKFPERTVPGALQFQLVSTALGSWMDVTLLPVFDAVGQLCPGAKPAPQVYSTLLNSGCQRGEHAACFSDLRRNFVNNRPTKLKNLILLVKHWYRQVAAQNKGQQPACASLPPVYALELLTIFAWEQGCGKDSFKMAEGLKTVLELVQRHQQLCVYWTVNYGFEDPDIRTQLLGQLQKKRPLVLDPADPTWNVGQGSWELLAQEAAILGTQACFKSGEGPSVQPWDVMPALLYQTPAGDLDKFISEFLQPNRQFLAQVNKAIDTICSFLRENCFRNSAIKVLKVVKGGSLAKGTALQGCSDADLVVFLSCFSQFTEQGNRRAEIISEIRAQLEACQQEMQFEVKFEIPKWENSRVLSFSLTSQTMLDQSVDFDVLPAFNALGQVIPGYRPPSQVYVDLIHSYNHAGEYSTCFTELQRDFIVSRPTKLKSLIRLVKHWYRQCNKMPKGKGSLPPQHGLELLTVYAWEQGSRDAQFNMAQGFRTVLELVSQYRQLCVYWTVNYSNKDKTVRDFLNWKLLQPRPIILDPADPTGNLGHNARWDLLAKEAAAYMSALCCMSRDGSPIQPWPVKPDV
;
A
#
# COMPACT_ATOMS: atom_id res chain seq x y z
N MET A 1 -10.35 20.00 29.48
CA MET A 1 -9.82 21.36 29.24
C MET A 1 -10.69 21.95 28.18
N ASP A 2 -11.23 23.11 28.47
CA ASP A 2 -12.08 23.87 27.57
C ASP A 2 -11.28 24.33 26.35
N LEU A 3 -11.86 24.24 25.15
CA LEU A 3 -11.23 24.66 23.91
C LEU A 3 -10.75 26.11 23.99
N TYR A 4 -11.60 26.99 24.52
CA TYR A 4 -11.34 28.42 24.59
C TYR A 4 -10.21 28.78 25.56
N LEU A 5 -9.94 27.96 26.57
CA LEU A 5 -8.81 28.17 27.50
C LEU A 5 -7.49 27.59 26.97
N THR A 6 -7.52 26.87 25.85
CA THR A 6 -6.34 26.19 25.31
C THR A 6 -5.58 27.09 24.33
N PRO A 7 -4.29 27.40 24.56
CA PRO A 7 -3.51 28.20 23.61
C PRO A 7 -3.41 27.57 22.22
N ALA A 8 -3.34 28.37 21.17
CA ALA A 8 -3.25 27.92 19.78
C ALA A 8 -2.17 26.83 19.54
N ALA A 9 -1.00 26.96 20.18
CA ALA A 9 0.12 26.01 20.07
C ALA A 9 -0.13 24.66 20.78
N ALA A 10 -1.11 24.59 21.69
CA ALA A 10 -1.43 23.41 22.48
C ALA A 10 -2.65 22.63 21.93
N LEU A 11 -3.28 23.08 20.85
CA LEU A 11 -4.47 22.42 20.28
C LEU A 11 -4.17 21.00 19.80
N ASP A 12 -2.99 20.73 19.24
CA ASP A 12 -2.60 19.35 18.86
C ASP A 12 -2.58 18.43 20.09
N ASN A 13 -2.13 18.93 21.25
CA ASN A 13 -2.14 18.17 22.51
C ASN A 13 -3.56 17.96 23.07
N LEU A 14 -4.43 18.96 22.93
CA LEU A 14 -5.83 18.86 23.32
C LEU A 14 -6.53 17.75 22.54
N VAL A 15 -6.39 17.74 21.21
CA VAL A 15 -6.97 16.70 20.35
C VAL A 15 -6.48 15.31 20.77
N ALA A 16 -5.16 15.14 20.89
CA ALA A 16 -4.55 13.85 21.20
C ALA A 16 -4.93 13.30 22.57
N ARG A 17 -5.08 14.15 23.59
CA ARG A 17 -5.33 13.71 24.97
C ARG A 17 -6.82 13.65 25.36
N ARG A 18 -7.67 14.44 24.72
CA ARG A 18 -9.04 14.69 25.20
C ARG A 18 -10.14 14.41 24.18
N LEU A 19 -9.88 14.55 22.88
CA LEU A 19 -10.94 14.45 21.87
C LEU A 19 -11.02 13.09 21.19
N GLN A 20 -9.92 12.32 21.17
CA GLN A 20 -9.91 10.98 20.60
C GLN A 20 -10.56 9.97 21.56
N PRO A 21 -11.49 9.11 21.09
CA PRO A 21 -12.08 8.04 21.89
C PRO A 21 -11.01 7.05 22.35
N SER A 22 -11.22 6.39 23.50
CA SER A 22 -10.27 5.39 23.99
C SER A 22 -10.17 4.21 23.02
N PRO A 23 -8.95 3.71 22.73
CA PRO A 23 -8.76 2.53 21.90
C PRO A 23 -9.53 1.31 22.41
N GLU A 24 -9.64 1.16 23.72
CA GLU A 24 -10.35 0.06 24.39
C GLU A 24 -11.85 0.11 24.09
N PHE A 25 -12.48 1.30 24.19
CA PHE A 25 -13.90 1.49 23.88
C PHE A 25 -14.19 1.21 22.40
N LEU A 26 -13.38 1.75 21.48
CA LEU A 26 -13.54 1.51 20.05
C LEU A 26 -13.35 0.03 19.69
N ALA A 27 -12.42 -0.67 20.35
CA ALA A 27 -12.22 -2.10 20.15
C ALA A 27 -13.40 -2.93 20.69
N ALA A 28 -13.95 -2.57 21.84
CA ALA A 28 -15.17 -3.19 22.39
C ALA A 28 -16.37 -2.97 21.47
N ALA A 29 -16.63 -1.72 21.06
CA ALA A 29 -17.74 -1.36 20.17
C ALA A 29 -17.60 -2.05 18.81
N ARG A 30 -16.38 -2.11 18.24
CA ARG A 30 -16.13 -2.81 16.97
C ARG A 30 -16.41 -4.30 17.05
N ARG A 31 -16.07 -4.95 18.18
CA ARG A 31 -16.40 -6.37 18.42
C ARG A 31 -17.90 -6.58 18.56
N ALA A 32 -18.58 -5.74 19.34
CA ALA A 32 -20.03 -5.79 19.52
C ALA A 32 -20.78 -5.65 18.18
N LEU A 33 -20.46 -4.60 17.41
CA LEU A 33 -21.07 -4.38 16.09
C LEU A 33 -20.67 -5.46 15.06
N GLY A 34 -19.50 -6.07 15.21
CA GLY A 34 -19.08 -7.23 14.42
C GLY A 34 -19.91 -8.48 14.72
N ALA A 35 -20.18 -8.74 15.99
CA ALA A 35 -21.04 -9.84 16.43
C ALA A 35 -22.50 -9.63 15.98
N LEU A 36 -23.03 -8.40 16.09
CA LEU A 36 -24.35 -8.04 15.56
C LEU A 36 -24.42 -8.30 14.05
N ALA A 37 -23.43 -7.81 13.31
CA ALA A 37 -23.35 -8.00 11.86
C ALA A 37 -23.23 -9.48 11.46
N ALA A 38 -22.63 -10.33 12.29
CA ALA A 38 -22.58 -11.78 12.07
C ALA A 38 -23.95 -12.42 12.35
N SER A 39 -24.61 -12.08 13.46
CA SER A 39 -25.95 -12.58 13.79
C SER A 39 -27.01 -12.17 12.77
N LEU A 40 -26.87 -11.01 12.13
CA LEU A 40 -27.76 -10.58 11.05
C LEU A 40 -27.50 -11.32 9.73
N ARG A 41 -26.35 -12.00 9.57
CA ARG A 41 -26.01 -12.76 8.35
C ARG A 41 -26.26 -14.27 8.48
N GLU A 42 -26.28 -14.79 9.69
CA GLU A 42 -26.54 -16.21 9.95
C GLU A 42 -28.05 -16.43 10.14
N PRO A 43 -28.70 -17.29 9.34
CA PRO A 43 -30.06 -17.73 9.63
C PRO A 43 -29.99 -18.60 10.89
N GLY A 44 -30.22 -17.99 12.06
CA GLY A 44 -30.29 -18.72 13.33
C GLY A 44 -31.37 -19.79 13.23
N GLY A 45 -31.03 -21.03 13.58
CA GLY A 45 -31.93 -22.20 13.55
C GLY A 45 -33.13 -22.11 14.49
N ARG A 46 -34.05 -21.20 14.21
CA ARG A 46 -35.44 -21.21 14.71
C ARG A 46 -36.36 -20.97 13.52
N ALA A 47 -37.35 -21.84 13.42
CA ALA A 47 -38.40 -21.85 12.43
C ALA A 47 -39.20 -20.53 12.44
N ALA A 48 -38.80 -19.58 11.61
CA ALA A 48 -39.63 -18.55 10.98
C ALA A 48 -38.80 -17.98 9.82
N ALA A 49 -39.29 -18.09 8.59
CA ALA A 49 -38.62 -17.62 7.40
C ALA A 49 -38.28 -16.12 7.51
N GLN A 50 -37.00 -15.75 7.57
CA GLN A 50 -36.60 -14.36 7.33
C GLN A 50 -36.90 -14.04 5.85
N PRO A 51 -37.67 -12.99 5.52
CA PRO A 51 -38.11 -12.72 4.15
C PRO A 51 -37.01 -12.11 3.26
N TRP A 52 -35.84 -11.80 3.83
CA TRP A 52 -34.74 -11.15 3.13
C TRP A 52 -33.37 -11.70 3.56
N ARG A 53 -32.40 -11.60 2.64
CA ARG A 53 -30.98 -11.95 2.85
C ARG A 53 -30.13 -10.69 2.89
N VAL A 54 -29.21 -10.65 3.85
CA VAL A 54 -28.21 -9.57 3.92
C VAL A 54 -27.11 -9.79 2.87
N LEU A 55 -27.07 -8.93 1.85
CA LEU A 55 -26.06 -8.91 0.79
C LEU A 55 -24.70 -8.42 1.32
N LYS A 56 -24.70 -7.25 1.97
CA LYS A 56 -23.52 -6.64 2.57
C LYS A 56 -23.92 -5.74 3.75
N ILE A 57 -22.96 -5.45 4.61
CA ILE A 57 -23.16 -4.50 5.72
C ILE A 57 -22.02 -3.50 5.65
N ALA A 58 -22.35 -2.21 5.55
CA ALA A 58 -21.39 -1.12 5.58
C ALA A 58 -21.46 -0.39 6.92
N LYS A 59 -20.29 0.05 7.39
CA LYS A 59 -20.18 0.91 8.57
C LYS A 59 -20.06 2.36 8.10
N GLY A 60 -21.03 3.19 8.45
CA GLY A 60 -21.05 4.63 8.27
C GLY A 60 -20.96 5.36 9.61
N GLY A 61 -21.56 6.54 9.69
CA GLY A 61 -21.46 7.40 10.88
C GLY A 61 -20.05 7.92 11.16
N SER A 62 -19.89 8.71 12.21
CA SER A 62 -18.57 9.27 12.57
C SER A 62 -17.54 8.19 12.93
N ALA A 63 -17.98 7.07 13.53
CA ALA A 63 -17.14 5.91 13.77
C ALA A 63 -16.61 5.28 12.47
N GLY A 64 -17.46 5.15 11.44
CA GLY A 64 -17.07 4.61 10.13
C GLY A 64 -16.15 5.55 9.35
N ARG A 65 -16.39 6.87 9.45
CA ARG A 65 -15.58 7.94 8.81
C ARG A 65 -14.25 8.24 9.53
N GLY A 66 -14.03 7.66 10.71
CA GLY A 66 -12.83 7.91 11.51
C GLY A 66 -12.80 9.30 12.15
N THR A 67 -13.96 9.88 12.44
CA THR A 67 -14.17 11.23 13.01
C THR A 67 -15.00 11.18 14.30
N ALA A 68 -14.96 10.06 15.02
CA ALA A 68 -15.65 9.86 16.30
C ALA A 68 -14.97 10.64 17.43
N LEU A 69 -15.76 11.29 18.29
CA LEU A 69 -15.30 12.02 19.47
C LEU A 69 -15.36 11.17 20.75
N ARG A 70 -14.47 11.47 21.70
CA ARG A 70 -14.55 10.98 23.08
C ARG A 70 -15.78 11.57 23.77
N GLY A 71 -16.44 10.79 24.64
CA GLY A 71 -17.61 11.27 25.35
C GLY A 71 -18.87 11.36 24.49
N GLY A 72 -19.00 10.49 23.48
CA GLY A 72 -20.19 10.39 22.64
C GLY A 72 -19.87 10.42 21.15
N CYS A 73 -20.19 9.34 20.43
CA CYS A 73 -20.08 9.28 18.98
C CYS A 73 -21.26 8.53 18.34
N ASP A 74 -21.36 8.60 17.01
CA ASP A 74 -22.38 7.90 16.24
C ASP A 74 -21.74 6.83 15.33
N SER A 75 -22.46 5.73 15.14
CA SER A 75 -22.12 4.69 14.17
C SER A 75 -23.37 4.32 13.38
N GLU A 76 -23.25 4.33 12.06
CA GLU A 76 -24.32 3.87 11.18
C GLU A 76 -23.98 2.46 10.70
N LEU A 77 -24.92 1.53 10.81
CA LEU A 77 -24.79 0.17 10.29
C LEU A 77 -25.79 0.00 9.15
N VAL A 78 -25.32 0.19 7.92
CA VAL A 78 -26.15 0.07 6.73
C VAL A 78 -26.21 -1.39 6.31
N ILE A 79 -27.42 -1.94 6.25
CA ILE A 79 -27.70 -3.35 5.96
C ILE A 79 -28.30 -3.41 4.57
N PHE A 80 -27.53 -3.91 3.61
CA PHE A 80 -27.99 -4.06 2.23
C PHE A 80 -28.73 -5.38 2.08
N LEU A 81 -29.98 -5.30 1.65
CA LEU A 81 -30.89 -6.44 1.58
C LEU A 81 -31.19 -6.81 0.14
N ASP A 82 -31.33 -8.12 -0.12
CA ASP A 82 -31.65 -8.62 -1.46
C ASP A 82 -33.10 -8.38 -1.88
N CYS A 83 -34.01 -8.13 -0.93
CA CYS A 83 -35.42 -7.86 -1.20
C CYS A 83 -35.64 -6.49 -1.87
N PHE A 84 -34.76 -5.52 -1.66
CA PHE A 84 -34.84 -4.22 -2.34
C PHE A 84 -34.22 -4.32 -3.73
N LYS A 85 -35.00 -4.06 -4.78
CA LYS A 85 -34.53 -4.10 -6.18
C LYS A 85 -34.40 -2.71 -6.80
N SER A 86 -34.98 -1.69 -6.16
CA SER A 86 -34.93 -0.29 -6.57
C SER A 86 -35.01 0.63 -5.35
N TYR A 87 -34.77 1.94 -5.58
CA TYR A 87 -34.96 2.97 -4.54
C TYR A 87 -36.42 3.02 -4.06
N GLN A 88 -37.39 2.89 -4.97
CA GLN A 88 -38.81 2.88 -4.61
C GLN A 88 -39.18 1.65 -3.77
N ASP A 89 -38.64 0.47 -4.10
CA ASP A 89 -38.89 -0.75 -3.33
C ASP A 89 -38.38 -0.61 -1.88
N GLU A 90 -37.23 0.04 -1.71
CA GLU A 90 -36.68 0.36 -0.40
C GLU A 90 -37.66 1.23 0.40
N SER A 91 -38.14 2.34 -0.16
CA SER A 91 -39.05 3.25 0.56
C SER A 91 -40.37 2.58 0.97
N VAL A 92 -40.92 1.69 0.13
CA VAL A 92 -42.18 0.98 0.43
C VAL A 92 -42.01 -0.03 1.57
N HIS A 93 -40.93 -0.81 1.57
CA HIS A 93 -40.75 -1.95 2.49
C HIS A 93 -39.87 -1.62 3.72
N ARG A 94 -39.32 -0.40 3.82
CA ARG A 94 -38.41 0.02 4.89
C ARG A 94 -39.02 -0.15 6.28
N THR A 95 -40.27 0.25 6.47
CA THR A 95 -40.95 0.21 7.79
C THR A 95 -41.17 -1.22 8.28
N GLU A 96 -41.64 -2.11 7.40
CA GLU A 96 -41.83 -3.53 7.71
C GLU A 96 -40.48 -4.20 8.06
N THR A 97 -39.46 -3.96 7.23
CA THR A 97 -38.10 -4.48 7.44
C THR A 97 -37.51 -4.02 8.78
N LEU A 98 -37.72 -2.75 9.16
CA LEU A 98 -37.24 -2.22 10.44
C LEU A 98 -37.93 -2.86 11.65
N ASN A 99 -39.22 -3.17 11.54
CA ASN A 99 -39.95 -3.89 12.59
C ASN A 99 -39.39 -5.30 12.78
N GLU A 100 -39.03 -5.99 11.70
CA GLU A 100 -38.36 -7.30 11.77
C GLU A 100 -36.94 -7.22 12.32
N LEU A 101 -36.16 -6.22 11.90
CA LEU A 101 -34.83 -5.98 12.48
C LEU A 101 -34.92 -5.70 13.98
N ARG A 102 -35.98 -5.02 14.43
CA ARG A 102 -36.22 -4.75 15.86
C ARG A 102 -36.48 -6.02 16.66
N THR A 103 -37.30 -6.95 16.14
CA THR A 103 -37.56 -8.24 16.82
C THR A 103 -36.30 -9.11 16.89
N LEU A 104 -35.41 -9.03 15.90
CA LEU A 104 -34.12 -9.72 15.90
C LEU A 104 -33.10 -9.09 16.86
N LEU A 105 -33.12 -7.76 17.00
CA LEU A 105 -32.18 -7.01 17.83
C LEU A 105 -32.48 -7.15 19.34
N GLN A 106 -33.76 -7.25 19.71
CA GLN A 106 -34.20 -7.22 21.11
C GLN A 106 -33.61 -8.37 21.98
N PRO A 107 -33.56 -9.64 21.53
CA PRO A 107 -32.88 -10.72 22.26
C PRO A 107 -31.35 -10.58 22.23
N TRP A 108 -30.79 -9.97 21.19
CA TRP A 108 -29.34 -9.80 21.05
C TRP A 108 -28.80 -8.78 22.06
N CYS A 109 -29.50 -7.66 22.27
CA CYS A 109 -29.12 -6.63 23.22
C CYS A 109 -29.21 -7.07 24.70
N GLN A 110 -29.90 -8.18 25.00
CA GLN A 110 -29.94 -8.77 26.35
C GLN A 110 -28.72 -9.63 26.67
N LYS A 111 -27.85 -9.92 25.68
CA LYS A 111 -26.63 -10.69 25.90
C LYS A 111 -25.54 -9.82 26.55
N PRO A 112 -24.91 -10.26 27.64
CA PRO A 112 -23.83 -9.50 28.27
C PRO A 112 -22.61 -9.43 27.35
N ILE A 113 -22.16 -8.23 27.00
CA ILE A 113 -20.91 -7.99 26.30
C ILE A 113 -19.91 -7.37 27.27
N ARG A 114 -18.75 -8.01 27.46
CA ARG A 114 -17.71 -7.50 28.38
C ARG A 114 -17.33 -6.06 28.02
N GLY A 115 -17.51 -5.15 28.98
CA GLY A 115 -17.11 -3.75 28.87
C GLY A 115 -18.12 -2.81 28.21
N LEU A 116 -19.32 -3.27 27.84
CA LEU A 116 -20.38 -2.43 27.26
C LEU A 116 -21.77 -2.79 27.80
N SER A 117 -22.60 -1.78 28.05
CA SER A 117 -24.04 -1.93 28.32
C SER A 117 -24.88 -1.38 27.16
N PHE A 118 -26.05 -1.98 26.96
CA PHE A 118 -27.01 -1.58 25.93
C PHE A 118 -28.11 -0.70 26.51
N VAL A 119 -28.43 0.39 25.83
CA VAL A 119 -29.57 1.25 26.14
C VAL A 119 -30.39 1.46 24.88
N PHE A 120 -31.70 1.23 24.94
CA PHE A 120 -32.61 1.58 23.86
C PHE A 120 -33.22 2.95 24.17
N PRO A 121 -32.88 4.01 23.42
CA PRO A 121 -33.54 5.30 23.55
C PRO A 121 -34.96 5.24 22.94
N GLU A 122 -35.81 6.20 23.32
CA GLU A 122 -37.09 6.45 22.65
C GLU A 122 -36.84 6.67 21.14
N GLN A 123 -37.64 6.02 20.31
CA GLN A 123 -37.45 6.01 18.86
C GLN A 123 -38.15 7.23 18.27
N ASP A 124 -37.46 8.36 18.22
CA ASP A 124 -38.03 9.63 17.76
C ASP A 124 -37.99 9.84 16.23
N ARG A 125 -37.34 8.94 15.48
CA ARG A 125 -37.15 9.10 14.03
C ARG A 125 -37.79 7.96 13.23
N PRO A 126 -38.77 8.23 12.36
CA PRO A 126 -39.31 7.23 11.45
C PRO A 126 -38.22 6.78 10.45
N GLY A 127 -38.07 5.47 10.26
CA GLY A 127 -37.15 4.90 9.26
C GLY A 127 -35.73 4.53 9.74
N VAL A 128 -35.42 4.64 11.03
CA VAL A 128 -34.12 4.20 11.59
C VAL A 128 -34.31 3.50 12.92
N LEU A 129 -33.67 2.34 13.12
CA LEU A 129 -33.64 1.65 14.41
C LEU A 129 -32.40 2.06 15.19
N GLN A 130 -32.56 2.71 16.33
CA GLN A 130 -31.44 3.23 17.13
C GLN A 130 -31.26 2.50 18.45
N PHE A 131 -30.00 2.23 18.81
CA PHE A 131 -29.62 1.76 20.15
C PHE A 131 -28.28 2.37 20.55
N ARG A 132 -28.00 2.45 21.85
CA ARG A 132 -26.78 3.04 22.40
C ARG A 132 -25.92 1.98 23.07
N LEU A 133 -24.63 1.98 22.74
CA LEU A 133 -23.58 1.24 23.44
C LEU A 133 -22.91 2.18 24.44
N VAL A 134 -22.90 1.84 25.73
CA VAL A 134 -22.28 2.65 26.78
C VAL A 134 -21.13 1.87 27.41
N SER A 135 -19.99 2.52 27.61
CA SER A 135 -18.84 1.97 28.34
C SER A 135 -19.18 1.75 29.82
N THR A 136 -18.54 0.77 30.46
CA THR A 136 -18.75 0.49 31.89
C THR A 136 -18.30 1.62 32.83
N ASP A 137 -17.39 2.47 32.37
CA ASP A 137 -16.96 3.69 33.08
C ASP A 137 -17.91 4.88 32.88
N LEU A 138 -18.96 4.71 32.05
CA LEU A 138 -19.92 5.74 31.63
C LEU A 138 -19.28 6.97 30.96
N GLU A 139 -17.97 6.95 30.68
CA GLU A 139 -17.26 8.08 30.07
C GLU A 139 -17.44 8.13 28.55
N ASN A 140 -17.81 7.02 27.92
CA ASN A 140 -17.92 6.90 26.47
C ASN A 140 -19.19 6.17 26.07
N TRP A 141 -19.90 6.69 25.08
CA TRP A 141 -21.03 6.01 24.45
C TRP A 141 -21.01 6.16 22.94
N MET A 142 -21.71 5.24 22.26
CA MET A 142 -21.86 5.21 20.81
C MET A 142 -23.34 5.00 20.48
N ASP A 143 -23.94 5.98 19.81
CA ASP A 143 -25.29 5.91 19.25
C ASP A 143 -25.22 5.15 17.92
N VAL A 144 -25.85 3.99 17.87
CA VAL A 144 -25.84 3.09 16.72
C VAL A 144 -27.17 3.16 15.99
N SER A 145 -27.13 3.51 14.71
CA SER A 145 -28.29 3.53 13.81
C SER A 145 -28.21 2.33 12.86
N LEU A 146 -29.17 1.41 12.88
CA LEU A 146 -29.33 0.40 11.83
C LEU A 146 -30.23 0.96 10.73
N VAL A 147 -29.75 0.88 9.49
CA VAL A 147 -30.46 1.40 8.32
C VAL A 147 -30.48 0.34 7.22
N PRO A 148 -31.65 -0.26 6.90
CA PRO A 148 -31.77 -1.14 5.75
C PRO A 148 -31.73 -0.32 4.45
N ALA A 149 -31.01 -0.78 3.42
CA ALA A 149 -30.78 -0.01 2.20
C ALA A 149 -30.71 -0.84 0.92
N PHE A 150 -31.08 -0.25 -0.22
CA PHE A 150 -30.91 -0.85 -1.55
C PHE A 150 -29.43 -0.81 -2.00
N ASP A 151 -28.93 -1.91 -2.57
CA ASP A 151 -27.55 -1.96 -3.07
C ASP A 151 -27.41 -1.37 -4.48
N ALA A 152 -27.58 -0.05 -4.59
CA ALA A 152 -27.48 0.68 -5.85
C ALA A 152 -26.07 0.67 -6.47
N LEU A 153 -25.04 0.41 -5.66
CA LEU A 153 -23.63 0.48 -6.06
C LEU A 153 -23.03 -0.91 -6.38
N GLY A 154 -23.65 -1.99 -5.93
CA GLY A 154 -23.14 -3.35 -6.07
C GLY A 154 -21.77 -3.54 -5.40
N GLN A 155 -20.86 -4.25 -6.08
CA GLN A 155 -19.46 -4.40 -5.63
C GLN A 155 -18.62 -3.19 -6.04
N LEU A 156 -18.31 -2.32 -5.08
CA LEU A 156 -17.48 -1.15 -5.30
C LEU A 156 -15.98 -1.51 -5.38
N SER A 157 -15.29 -1.16 -6.47
CA SER A 157 -13.84 -1.10 -6.51
C SER A 157 -13.36 0.27 -6.01
N SER A 158 -12.32 0.30 -5.17
CA SER A 158 -11.76 1.57 -4.70
C SER A 158 -11.20 2.37 -5.89
N ASN A 159 -11.65 3.62 -6.05
CA ASN A 159 -11.23 4.62 -7.06
C ASN A 159 -11.98 4.64 -8.40
N VAL A 160 -13.11 3.94 -8.53
CA VAL A 160 -13.97 4.05 -9.73
C VAL A 160 -15.22 4.89 -9.42
N LYS A 161 -15.44 5.93 -10.23
CA LYS A 161 -16.64 6.78 -10.17
C LYS A 161 -17.89 5.93 -10.49
N PRO A 162 -18.98 5.99 -9.69
CA PRO A 162 -20.21 5.26 -9.98
C PRO A 162 -20.76 5.59 -11.37
N ALA A 163 -21.39 4.60 -12.01
CA ALA A 163 -22.01 4.80 -13.31
C ALA A 163 -23.09 5.90 -13.21
N PRO A 164 -23.16 6.87 -14.14
CA PRO A 164 -24.13 7.97 -14.08
C PRO A 164 -25.60 7.52 -13.97
N GLN A 165 -25.90 6.32 -14.47
CA GLN A 165 -27.21 5.66 -14.38
C GLN A 165 -27.68 5.45 -12.94
N VAL A 166 -26.76 5.27 -11.99
CA VAL A 166 -27.09 5.12 -10.56
C VAL A 166 -27.77 6.38 -10.01
N TYR A 167 -27.28 7.55 -10.41
CA TYR A 167 -27.84 8.83 -9.98
C TYR A 167 -29.03 9.23 -10.83
N SER A 168 -29.04 8.98 -12.14
CA SER A 168 -30.23 9.29 -12.94
C SER A 168 -31.44 8.43 -12.56
N THR A 169 -31.24 7.19 -12.12
CA THR A 169 -32.32 6.35 -11.54
C THR A 169 -32.75 6.83 -10.16
N LEU A 170 -31.82 7.30 -9.32
CA LEU A 170 -32.14 7.98 -8.05
C LEU A 170 -33.03 9.20 -8.30
N LEU A 171 -32.66 10.07 -9.24
CA LEU A 171 -33.44 11.28 -9.58
C LEU A 171 -34.83 10.94 -10.13
N LYS A 172 -34.92 9.90 -10.98
CA LYS A 172 -36.20 9.41 -11.52
C LYS A 172 -37.10 8.77 -10.46
N SER A 173 -36.57 8.42 -9.29
CA SER A 173 -37.38 7.87 -8.20
C SER A 173 -38.29 8.90 -7.55
N GLY A 174 -38.01 10.20 -7.73
CA GLY A 174 -38.75 11.28 -7.08
C GLY A 174 -38.51 11.34 -5.56
N CYS A 175 -37.43 10.74 -5.07
CA CYS A 175 -37.08 10.72 -3.66
C CYS A 175 -36.84 12.13 -3.10
N GLN A 176 -37.06 12.28 -1.80
CA GLN A 176 -36.67 13.49 -1.08
C GLN A 176 -35.14 13.58 -0.99
N GLY A 177 -34.61 14.80 -0.80
CA GLY A 177 -33.17 15.03 -0.71
C GLY A 177 -32.52 14.19 0.39
N GLY A 178 -31.59 13.29 0.03
CA GLY A 178 -30.89 12.41 0.97
C GLY A 178 -31.70 11.24 1.54
N GLU A 179 -32.90 10.96 1.02
CA GLU A 179 -33.76 9.85 1.47
C GLU A 179 -33.09 8.47 1.33
N HIS A 180 -32.26 8.29 0.31
CA HIS A 180 -31.48 7.08 0.03
C HIS A 180 -29.98 7.26 0.31
N SER A 181 -29.62 8.24 1.13
CA SER A 181 -28.22 8.54 1.48
C SER A 181 -27.47 7.34 2.07
N ALA A 182 -28.17 6.36 2.65
CA ALA A 182 -27.61 5.10 3.15
C ALA A 182 -27.02 4.21 2.04
N CYS A 183 -27.63 4.21 0.84
CA CYS A 183 -27.15 3.47 -0.33
C CYS A 183 -25.71 3.87 -0.73
N PHE A 184 -25.35 5.13 -0.45
CA PHE A 184 -24.06 5.72 -0.76
C PHE A 184 -23.11 5.83 0.44
N SER A 185 -23.43 5.19 1.57
CA SER A 185 -22.65 5.29 2.82
C SER A 185 -21.18 4.85 2.65
N GLU A 186 -20.90 3.92 1.74
CA GLU A 186 -19.52 3.51 1.42
C GLU A 186 -18.72 4.63 0.74
N LEU A 187 -19.31 5.36 -0.21
CA LEU A 187 -18.68 6.51 -0.87
C LEU A 187 -18.43 7.64 0.13
N ARG A 188 -19.42 7.92 0.98
CA ARG A 188 -19.33 8.91 2.06
C ARG A 188 -18.20 8.59 3.03
N ARG A 189 -18.12 7.32 3.45
CA ARG A 189 -17.03 6.82 4.29
C ARG A 189 -15.68 7.03 3.62
N ASN A 190 -15.55 6.64 2.37
CA ASN A 190 -14.29 6.69 1.66
C ASN A 190 -13.81 8.14 1.48
N PHE A 191 -14.70 9.07 1.17
CA PHE A 191 -14.39 10.50 1.00
C PHE A 191 -13.69 11.12 2.22
N VAL A 192 -14.11 10.75 3.43
CA VAL A 192 -13.50 11.24 4.68
C VAL A 192 -12.30 10.37 5.11
N ASN A 193 -12.36 9.06 4.89
CA ASN A 193 -11.32 8.16 5.37
C ASN A 193 -9.96 8.31 4.68
N VAL A 194 -9.95 8.72 3.41
CA VAL A 194 -8.73 9.00 2.64
C VAL A 194 -7.97 10.24 3.11
N ARG A 195 -8.54 11.07 3.99
CA ARG A 195 -7.90 12.28 4.50
C ARG A 195 -6.83 11.96 5.55
N SER A 196 -5.78 12.77 5.59
CA SER A 196 -4.66 12.56 6.51
C SER A 196 -5.09 12.67 7.98
N ALA A 197 -4.34 12.05 8.88
CA ALA A 197 -4.63 12.06 10.31
C ALA A 197 -4.76 13.48 10.87
N LYS A 198 -3.99 14.44 10.34
CA LYS A 198 -4.05 15.83 10.79
C LYS A 198 -5.33 16.55 10.36
N VAL A 199 -5.87 16.25 9.16
CA VAL A 199 -7.19 16.73 8.74
C VAL A 199 -8.29 16.12 9.61
N LYS A 200 -8.20 14.83 9.94
CA LYS A 200 -9.13 14.19 10.88
C LYS A 200 -9.07 14.83 12.27
N ASN A 201 -7.88 15.18 12.76
CA ASN A 201 -7.71 15.92 14.02
C ASN A 201 -8.37 17.31 13.97
N LEU A 202 -8.27 18.03 12.84
CA LEU A 202 -8.98 19.28 12.65
C LEU A 202 -10.51 19.07 12.66
N ILE A 203 -11.01 18.02 12.01
CA ILE A 203 -12.43 17.66 12.04
C ILE A 203 -12.89 17.38 13.49
N LEU A 204 -12.11 16.62 14.27
CA LEU A 204 -12.43 16.38 15.68
C LEU A 204 -12.48 17.69 16.47
N LEU A 205 -11.54 18.61 16.22
CA LEU A 205 -11.51 19.91 16.88
C LEU A 205 -12.74 20.76 16.55
N VAL A 206 -13.14 20.83 15.28
CA VAL A 206 -14.35 21.54 14.82
C VAL A 206 -15.62 20.91 15.40
N LYS A 207 -15.71 19.58 15.42
CA LYS A 207 -16.86 18.88 16.00
C LYS A 207 -16.93 19.08 17.51
N HIS A 208 -15.79 19.16 18.19
CA HIS A 208 -15.75 19.43 19.63
C HIS A 208 -16.24 20.85 19.92
N TRP A 209 -15.76 21.85 19.17
CA TRP A 209 -16.29 23.22 19.23
C TRP A 209 -17.81 23.23 19.03
N TYR A 210 -18.30 22.64 17.94
CA TYR A 210 -19.72 22.55 17.64
C TYR A 210 -20.53 21.88 18.76
N SER A 211 -20.00 20.81 19.36
CA SER A 211 -20.64 20.15 20.50
C SER A 211 -20.73 21.05 21.74
N GLN A 212 -19.75 21.94 21.98
CA GLN A 212 -19.81 22.90 23.09
C GLN A 212 -20.88 23.96 22.84
N VAL A 213 -21.00 24.45 21.60
CA VAL A 213 -22.09 25.38 21.20
C VAL A 213 -23.46 24.74 21.43
N CYS A 214 -23.65 23.50 20.95
CA CYS A 214 -24.90 22.75 21.14
C CYS A 214 -25.30 22.56 22.62
N GLN A 215 -24.33 22.46 23.53
CA GLN A 215 -24.59 22.26 24.96
C GLN A 215 -24.99 23.55 25.68
N GLN A 216 -24.50 24.71 25.23
CA GLN A 216 -24.80 26.01 25.85
C GLN A 216 -26.19 26.55 25.50
N GLU A 217 -26.74 26.18 24.35
CA GLU A 217 -27.95 26.82 23.80
C GLU A 217 -29.24 26.01 23.94
N GLY A 218 -29.18 24.78 24.48
CA GLY A 218 -30.38 23.96 24.79
C GLY A 218 -31.29 23.58 23.61
N ARG A 219 -30.95 23.96 22.37
CA ARG A 219 -31.79 23.82 21.16
C ARG A 219 -31.08 23.01 20.06
N ARG A 220 -30.79 21.74 20.34
CA ARG A 220 -30.09 20.83 19.41
C ARG A 220 -30.84 20.57 18.09
N GLU A 221 -32.15 20.83 18.05
CA GLU A 221 -33.03 20.42 16.95
C GLU A 221 -32.99 21.30 15.70
N MET A 222 -32.40 22.51 15.76
CA MET A 222 -32.34 23.43 14.61
C MET A 222 -30.93 23.75 14.10
N LEU A 223 -29.88 23.11 14.63
CA LEU A 223 -28.50 23.31 14.16
C LEU A 223 -28.16 22.37 13.00
N PRO A 224 -27.27 22.78 12.06
CA PRO A 224 -26.92 21.95 10.91
C PRO A 224 -26.24 20.65 11.36
N PRO A 225 -26.36 19.55 10.60
CA PRO A 225 -25.78 18.28 10.99
C PRO A 225 -24.25 18.39 11.10
N ALA A 226 -23.65 17.72 12.10
CA ALA A 226 -22.20 17.71 12.29
C ALA A 226 -21.43 17.28 11.01
N TYR A 227 -22.06 16.48 10.15
CA TYR A 227 -21.51 16.09 8.85
C TYR A 227 -21.28 17.28 7.90
N ALA A 228 -22.14 18.31 7.91
CA ALA A 228 -21.92 19.53 7.13
C ALA A 228 -20.61 20.23 7.53
N LEU A 229 -20.28 20.21 8.82
CA LEU A 229 -19.04 20.80 9.35
C LEU A 229 -17.81 19.92 9.02
N GLU A 230 -17.97 18.60 8.95
CA GLU A 230 -16.93 17.69 8.43
C GLU A 230 -16.59 18.06 6.97
N LEU A 231 -17.61 18.25 6.13
CA LEU A 231 -17.44 18.64 4.73
C LEU A 231 -16.85 20.04 4.58
N LEU A 232 -17.32 21.01 5.35
CA LEU A 232 -16.80 22.37 5.33
C LEU A 232 -15.34 22.43 5.79
N THR A 233 -14.95 21.59 6.74
CA THR A 233 -13.55 21.45 7.18
C THR A 233 -12.66 20.89 6.08
N ILE A 234 -13.14 19.87 5.36
CA ILE A 234 -12.44 19.31 4.20
C ILE A 234 -12.30 20.37 3.12
N PHE A 235 -13.37 21.11 2.80
CA PHE A 235 -13.35 22.20 1.84
C PHE A 235 -12.32 23.29 2.23
N ALA A 236 -12.35 23.76 3.48
CA ALA A 236 -11.42 24.77 3.99
C ALA A 236 -9.96 24.34 3.81
N TRP A 237 -9.66 23.09 4.14
CA TRP A 237 -8.32 22.53 3.96
C TRP A 237 -7.94 22.38 2.49
N GLU A 238 -8.86 21.92 1.63
CA GLU A 238 -8.61 21.75 0.19
C GLU A 238 -8.33 23.09 -0.52
N GLN A 239 -9.04 24.16 -0.15
CA GLN A 239 -8.88 25.46 -0.78
C GLN A 239 -7.72 26.29 -0.20
N GLY A 240 -7.46 26.17 1.11
CA GLY A 240 -6.52 27.05 1.81
C GLY A 240 -5.17 26.45 2.14
N CYS A 241 -5.04 25.12 2.16
CA CYS A 241 -3.83 24.45 2.63
C CYS A 241 -3.32 23.38 1.67
N GLY A 242 -4.10 22.32 1.44
CA GLY A 242 -3.72 21.17 0.60
C GLY A 242 -2.48 20.39 1.05
N LYS A 243 -1.98 20.62 2.27
CA LYS A 243 -0.76 19.98 2.82
C LYS A 243 -1.09 19.12 4.03
N ASP A 244 -0.29 18.07 4.27
CA ASP A 244 -0.45 17.19 5.44
C ASP A 244 -0.02 17.82 6.77
N ALA A 245 0.88 18.80 6.72
CA ALA A 245 1.34 19.54 7.89
C ALA A 245 0.79 20.97 7.86
N PHE A 246 -0.02 21.31 8.87
CA PHE A 246 -0.60 22.64 9.05
C PHE A 246 -0.91 22.91 10.54
N SER A 247 -1.25 24.16 10.87
CA SER A 247 -1.65 24.57 12.22
C SER A 247 -3.15 24.31 12.45
N LEU A 248 -3.51 23.59 13.52
CA LEU A 248 -4.91 23.35 13.87
C LEU A 248 -5.66 24.65 14.20
N ALA A 249 -4.99 25.61 14.84
CA ALA A 249 -5.57 26.92 15.14
C ALA A 249 -5.95 27.67 13.86
N GLN A 250 -5.05 27.64 12.87
CA GLN A 250 -5.29 28.28 11.57
C GLN A 250 -6.41 27.58 10.79
N GLY A 251 -6.44 26.24 10.82
CA GLY A 251 -7.51 25.46 10.22
C GLY A 251 -8.86 25.75 10.86
N LEU A 252 -8.94 25.74 12.19
CA LEU A 252 -10.16 26.04 12.94
C LEU A 252 -10.63 27.46 12.62
N ARG A 253 -9.72 28.44 12.64
CA ARG A 253 -10.02 29.85 12.31
C ARG A 253 -10.59 30.02 10.90
N THR A 254 -10.12 29.22 9.95
CA THR A 254 -10.59 29.23 8.56
C THR A 254 -12.01 28.67 8.46
N VAL A 255 -12.28 27.54 9.12
CA VAL A 255 -13.61 26.93 9.15
C VAL A 255 -14.63 27.86 9.78
N LEU A 256 -14.30 28.48 10.92
CA LEU A 256 -15.18 29.46 11.57
C LEU A 256 -15.41 30.71 10.71
N GLY A 257 -14.40 31.16 9.96
CA GLY A 257 -14.55 32.23 8.98
C GLY A 257 -15.50 31.87 7.83
N LEU A 258 -15.53 30.62 7.39
CA LEU A 258 -16.50 30.15 6.39
C LEU A 258 -17.92 30.08 6.97
N ILE A 259 -18.08 29.66 8.22
CA ILE A 259 -19.37 29.64 8.92
C ILE A 259 -19.93 31.06 9.03
N GLN A 260 -19.11 32.07 9.30
CA GLN A 260 -19.55 33.48 9.31
C GLN A 260 -20.08 33.96 7.96
N GLN A 261 -19.56 33.39 6.87
CA GLN A 261 -19.95 33.70 5.50
C GLN A 261 -20.92 32.65 4.92
N TYR A 262 -21.70 31.98 5.78
CA TYR A 262 -22.62 30.90 5.37
C TYR A 262 -23.59 31.32 4.26
N GLN A 263 -24.05 32.58 4.27
CA GLN A 263 -24.93 33.14 3.23
C GLN A 263 -24.29 33.16 1.83
N HIS A 264 -22.97 32.96 1.74
CA HIS A 264 -22.24 32.89 0.49
C HIS A 264 -21.71 31.49 0.18
N LEU A 265 -21.92 30.49 1.05
CA LEU A 265 -21.43 29.13 0.81
C LEU A 265 -22.26 28.41 -0.26
N CYS A 266 -21.58 28.00 -1.33
CA CYS A 266 -22.06 27.00 -2.28
C CYS A 266 -20.90 26.04 -2.56
N VAL A 267 -20.97 24.82 -2.01
CA VAL A 267 -19.88 23.84 -1.95
C VAL A 267 -20.37 22.50 -2.49
N PHE A 268 -19.62 21.91 -3.42
CA PHE A 268 -19.89 20.59 -3.95
C PHE A 268 -18.61 19.96 -4.50
N TRP A 269 -18.65 18.65 -4.75
CA TRP A 269 -17.55 17.91 -5.38
C TRP A 269 -18.08 17.10 -6.56
N THR A 270 -17.25 16.91 -7.58
CA THR A 270 -17.58 16.11 -8.77
C THR A 270 -16.94 14.70 -8.76
N LEU A 271 -16.57 14.23 -7.56
CA LEU A 271 -15.84 12.97 -7.38
C LEU A 271 -16.67 11.75 -7.79
N ASN A 272 -17.93 11.68 -7.35
CA ASN A 272 -18.79 10.53 -7.58
C ASN A 272 -19.88 10.79 -8.62
N TYR A 273 -20.29 12.05 -8.82
CA TYR A 273 -21.24 12.50 -9.83
C TYR A 273 -20.70 13.75 -10.51
N GLY A 274 -21.21 14.14 -11.68
CA GLY A 274 -20.74 15.32 -12.39
C GLY A 274 -21.70 15.77 -13.47
N PHE A 275 -21.26 16.69 -14.31
CA PHE A 275 -22.08 17.31 -15.34
C PHE A 275 -22.10 16.51 -16.66
N GLU A 276 -21.56 15.28 -16.67
CA GLU A 276 -21.38 14.49 -17.89
C GLU A 276 -22.70 13.94 -18.45
N GLU A 277 -23.66 13.60 -17.59
CA GLU A 277 -24.99 13.10 -18.00
C GLU A 277 -26.04 14.19 -17.86
N ALA A 278 -26.91 14.34 -18.85
CA ALA A 278 -27.80 15.49 -18.98
C ALA A 278 -28.77 15.65 -17.80
N THR A 279 -29.38 14.56 -17.34
CA THR A 279 -30.34 14.57 -16.22
C THR A 279 -29.67 15.01 -14.92
N VAL A 280 -28.51 14.43 -14.60
CA VAL A 280 -27.72 14.77 -13.41
C VAL A 280 -27.15 16.19 -13.51
N SER A 281 -26.69 16.60 -14.69
CA SER A 281 -26.16 17.95 -14.95
C SER A 281 -27.21 19.03 -14.71
N GLN A 282 -28.43 18.85 -15.25
CA GLN A 282 -29.54 19.77 -15.04
C GLN A 282 -29.93 19.85 -13.55
N PHE A 283 -30.02 18.71 -12.87
CA PHE A 283 -30.37 18.67 -11.46
C PHE A 283 -29.30 19.33 -10.58
N LEU A 284 -28.01 19.10 -10.86
CA LEU A 284 -26.92 19.75 -10.12
C LEU A 284 -26.96 21.27 -10.27
N ARG A 285 -27.25 21.80 -11.47
CA ARG A 285 -27.42 23.24 -11.67
C ARG A 285 -28.54 23.81 -10.81
N GLN A 286 -29.68 23.13 -10.76
CA GLN A 286 -30.80 23.51 -9.90
C GLN A 286 -30.44 23.48 -8.40
N GLN A 287 -29.68 22.47 -7.95
CA GLN A 287 -29.22 22.41 -6.56
C GLN A 287 -28.28 23.57 -6.22
N LEU A 288 -27.37 23.95 -7.11
CA LEU A 288 -26.40 25.04 -6.88
C LEU A 288 -27.04 26.44 -6.89
N GLU A 289 -28.26 26.57 -7.44
CA GLU A 289 -29.07 27.79 -7.43
C GLU A 289 -29.94 27.95 -6.18
N ARG A 290 -29.99 26.94 -5.29
CA ARG A 290 -30.75 27.00 -4.04
C ARG A 290 -30.22 28.06 -3.08
N THR A 291 -31.08 28.44 -2.14
CA THR A 291 -30.72 29.37 -1.06
C THR A 291 -29.53 28.85 -0.27
N ARG A 292 -28.51 29.69 -0.11
CA ARG A 292 -27.27 29.36 0.59
C ARG A 292 -27.47 29.29 2.12
N PRO A 293 -26.70 28.46 2.85
CA PRO A 293 -25.57 27.67 2.39
C PRO A 293 -26.02 26.40 1.66
N VAL A 294 -25.42 26.15 0.49
CA VAL A 294 -25.55 24.88 -0.23
C VAL A 294 -24.27 24.10 -0.02
N ILE A 295 -24.36 22.91 0.58
CA ILE A 295 -23.22 22.00 0.76
C ILE A 295 -23.68 20.62 0.32
N LEU A 296 -23.38 20.24 -0.93
CA LEU A 296 -23.81 18.96 -1.49
C LEU A 296 -22.94 17.81 -0.96
N ASP A 297 -23.58 16.74 -0.51
CA ASP A 297 -22.90 15.51 -0.08
C ASP A 297 -22.12 14.92 -1.26
N PRO A 298 -20.78 14.78 -1.19
CA PRO A 298 -19.99 14.22 -2.28
C PRO A 298 -20.40 12.81 -2.71
N ALA A 299 -21.20 12.10 -1.90
CA ALA A 299 -21.72 10.76 -2.19
C ALA A 299 -23.15 10.74 -2.79
N ASP A 300 -23.94 11.80 -2.61
CA ASP A 300 -25.35 11.85 -3.00
C ASP A 300 -25.70 13.26 -3.53
N PRO A 301 -25.92 13.43 -4.85
CA PRO A 301 -26.17 14.74 -5.44
C PRO A 301 -27.51 15.35 -5.01
N THR A 302 -28.42 14.56 -4.42
CA THR A 302 -29.73 15.03 -3.93
C THR A 302 -29.68 15.61 -2.53
N TRP A 303 -28.60 15.32 -1.78
CA TRP A 303 -28.51 15.69 -0.38
C TRP A 303 -27.68 16.97 -0.19
N ASP A 304 -28.38 18.10 -0.11
CA ASP A 304 -27.82 19.33 0.42
C ASP A 304 -27.80 19.27 1.94
N VAL A 305 -26.62 19.12 2.52
CA VAL A 305 -26.44 19.09 3.99
C VAL A 305 -26.33 20.49 4.59
N GLY A 306 -26.19 21.52 3.75
CA GLY A 306 -26.23 22.93 4.15
C GLY A 306 -27.65 23.46 4.29
N ASP A 307 -28.53 23.06 3.37
CA ASP A 307 -29.98 23.26 3.31
C ASP A 307 -30.48 24.67 3.68
N GLY A 308 -29.76 25.70 3.24
CA GLY A 308 -30.24 27.08 3.32
C GLY A 308 -30.63 27.54 4.73
N ALA A 309 -31.85 28.06 4.84
CA ALA A 309 -32.42 28.60 6.09
C ALA A 309 -33.07 27.53 6.99
N VAL A 310 -33.06 26.25 6.60
CA VAL A 310 -33.63 25.16 7.42
C VAL A 310 -32.86 25.03 8.74
N TRP A 311 -31.55 25.26 8.70
CA TRP A 311 -30.68 25.22 9.86
C TRP A 311 -30.27 26.62 10.33
N CYS A 312 -30.12 26.81 11.64
CA CYS A 312 -29.69 28.05 12.28
C CYS A 312 -28.17 28.29 12.12
N TRP A 313 -27.71 28.48 10.89
CA TRP A 313 -26.32 28.86 10.59
C TRP A 313 -25.94 30.24 11.15
N ASP A 314 -26.91 31.13 11.33
CA ASP A 314 -26.73 32.45 11.96
C ASP A 314 -26.23 32.34 13.42
N LEU A 315 -26.69 31.32 14.14
CA LEU A 315 -26.31 31.04 15.52
C LEU A 315 -24.84 30.61 15.58
N LEU A 316 -24.45 29.66 14.72
CA LEU A 316 -23.05 29.24 14.58
C LEU A 316 -22.15 30.38 14.11
N ALA A 317 -22.65 31.28 13.25
CA ALA A 317 -21.90 32.44 12.78
C ALA A 317 -21.65 33.46 13.90
N ARG A 318 -22.64 33.72 14.76
CA ARG A 318 -22.48 34.57 15.95
C ARG A 318 -21.46 34.01 16.93
N GLU A 319 -21.54 32.71 17.21
CA GLU A 319 -20.59 32.05 18.11
C GLU A 319 -19.18 31.93 17.50
N ALA A 320 -19.08 31.72 16.18
CA ALA A 320 -17.82 31.81 15.47
C ALA A 320 -17.20 33.22 15.56
N GLN A 321 -18.01 34.28 15.68
CA GLN A 321 -17.54 35.65 15.83
C GLN A 321 -17.08 35.99 17.25
N SER A 322 -17.80 35.54 18.27
CA SER A 322 -17.45 35.76 19.67
C SER A 322 -16.14 35.06 20.06
N CYS A 323 -15.82 33.93 19.41
CA CYS A 323 -14.73 33.07 19.87
C CYS A 323 -13.30 33.54 19.55
N TYR A 324 -13.10 34.53 18.66
CA TYR A 324 -11.77 34.89 18.15
C TYR A 324 -10.83 35.56 19.17
N GLU A 325 -11.38 36.10 20.26
CA GLU A 325 -10.61 36.70 21.35
C GLU A 325 -10.06 35.66 22.34
N HIS A 326 -10.39 34.38 22.16
CA HIS A 326 -9.93 33.33 23.05
C HIS A 326 -8.50 32.84 22.73
N PRO A 327 -7.74 32.37 23.74
CA PRO A 327 -6.39 31.81 23.62
C PRO A 327 -6.15 30.83 22.45
N CYS A 328 -7.16 30.07 22.03
CA CYS A 328 -7.05 29.12 20.91
C CYS A 328 -6.83 29.81 19.55
N PHE A 329 -7.09 31.12 19.45
CA PHE A 329 -6.86 31.94 18.26
C PHE A 329 -5.80 33.02 18.47
N LEU A 330 -5.05 32.97 19.58
CA LEU A 330 -3.95 33.88 19.86
C LEU A 330 -2.60 33.15 19.76
N GLN A 331 -1.66 33.74 19.02
CA GLN A 331 -0.27 33.28 18.98
C GLN A 331 0.47 33.70 20.26
N ALA A 332 1.64 33.09 20.54
CA ALA A 332 2.42 33.35 21.77
C ALA A 332 2.79 34.84 21.98
N ALA A 333 2.79 35.66 20.92
CA ALA A 333 3.03 37.09 20.96
C ALA A 333 1.75 37.95 21.11
N GLY A 334 0.60 37.35 21.43
CA GLY A 334 -0.70 38.03 21.56
C GLY A 334 -1.36 38.41 20.22
N ARG A 335 -0.78 38.03 19.08
CA ARG A 335 -1.32 38.31 17.74
C ARG A 335 -2.40 37.29 17.36
N ALA A 336 -3.49 37.76 16.74
CA ALA A 336 -4.54 36.90 16.21
C ALA A 336 -4.01 35.94 15.12
N VAL A 337 -4.42 34.67 15.21
CA VAL A 337 -4.17 33.64 14.20
C VAL A 337 -4.94 34.02 12.93
N GLN A 338 -4.23 34.12 11.82
CA GLN A 338 -4.83 34.44 10.52
C GLN A 338 -5.44 33.18 9.88
N PRO A 339 -6.62 33.26 9.24
CA PRO A 339 -7.17 32.15 8.45
C PRO A 339 -6.29 31.82 7.24
N TRP A 340 -6.55 30.71 6.56
CA TRP A 340 -5.95 30.42 5.27
C TRP A 340 -6.50 31.34 4.18
N GLU A 341 -5.65 31.65 3.21
CA GLU A 341 -6.03 32.36 1.99
C GLU A 341 -6.09 31.38 0.82
N GLY A 342 -7.15 31.47 0.01
CA GLY A 342 -7.36 30.60 -1.13
C GLY A 342 -8.57 31.02 -1.96
N PRO A 343 -8.76 30.45 -3.15
CA PRO A 343 -10.01 30.59 -3.89
C PRO A 343 -11.18 30.06 -3.03
N GLY A 344 -12.22 30.88 -2.79
CA GLY A 344 -13.39 30.45 -2.02
C GLY A 344 -13.22 30.50 -0.52
N LEU A 345 -12.17 31.19 -0.05
CA LEU A 345 -11.98 31.50 1.37
C LEU A 345 -12.14 33.01 1.60
N PRO A 346 -12.51 33.44 2.82
CA PRO A 346 -12.66 34.85 3.15
C PRO A 346 -11.37 35.65 2.86
N ARG A 347 -11.46 36.77 2.14
CA ARG A 347 -10.34 37.71 1.88
C ARG A 347 -10.59 39.07 2.54
N ALA A 348 -9.53 39.75 2.96
CA ALA A 348 -9.62 41.11 3.47
C ALA A 348 -10.08 42.07 2.35
N GLY A 349 -11.22 42.73 2.54
CA GLY A 349 -11.75 43.75 1.62
C GLY A 349 -12.81 43.30 0.61
N SER A 350 -13.23 42.03 0.59
CA SER A 350 -14.28 41.52 -0.31
C SER A 350 -15.54 41.10 0.45
N SER A 351 -16.73 41.51 -0.02
CA SER A 351 -18.03 41.21 0.60
C SER A 351 -18.63 39.83 0.28
N GLY A 352 -17.94 38.96 -0.49
CA GLY A 352 -18.44 37.62 -0.84
C GLY A 352 -17.34 36.59 -1.15
N LEU A 353 -17.69 35.29 -1.12
CA LEU A 353 -16.77 34.15 -1.29
C LEU A 353 -16.49 33.74 -2.76
N GLY A 354 -17.26 34.23 -3.73
CA GLY A 354 -17.11 33.84 -5.16
C GLY A 354 -17.52 32.39 -5.48
N HIS A 355 -18.40 31.78 -4.68
CA HIS A 355 -18.88 30.40 -4.88
C HIS A 355 -20.05 30.31 -5.88
N PRO A 356 -20.21 29.17 -6.60
CA PRO A 356 -19.41 27.94 -6.48
C PRO A 356 -18.08 28.00 -7.26
N ILE A 357 -17.02 27.42 -6.70
CA ILE A 357 -15.72 27.29 -7.38
C ILE A 357 -15.63 25.89 -7.99
N GLN A 358 -15.77 25.81 -9.31
CA GLN A 358 -15.57 24.57 -10.04
C GLN A 358 -14.10 24.15 -9.94
N ARG A 359 -13.86 22.96 -9.39
CA ARG A 359 -12.52 22.35 -9.37
C ARG A 359 -12.41 21.41 -10.57
N ASP A 360 -12.04 21.96 -11.73
CA ASP A 360 -11.49 21.15 -12.81
C ASP A 360 -10.01 20.87 -12.53
N SER A 361 -9.62 19.60 -12.54
CA SER A 361 -8.23 19.18 -12.39
C SER A 361 -7.38 19.41 -13.64
N ALA A 362 -7.87 20.18 -14.61
CA ALA A 362 -7.17 20.49 -15.84
C ALA A 362 -7.50 21.92 -16.31
N GLN A 363 -6.80 22.92 -15.76
CA GLN A 363 -6.40 24.19 -16.42
C GLN A 363 -5.98 25.22 -15.36
N ARG A 364 -4.71 25.65 -15.41
CA ARG A 364 -4.27 26.95 -14.88
C ARG A 364 -3.18 27.49 -15.80
N THR A 365 -3.53 28.49 -16.58
CA THR A 365 -2.62 29.50 -17.15
C THR A 365 -3.21 30.86 -16.79
N PRO A 366 -2.42 31.83 -16.31
CA PRO A 366 -2.90 33.19 -16.12
C PRO A 366 -2.41 34.10 -17.25
N GLU A 367 -3.31 34.81 -17.90
CA GLU A 367 -3.02 36.06 -18.61
C GLU A 367 -3.96 37.17 -18.12
N ASP A 368 -3.37 38.36 -18.09
CA ASP A 368 -3.91 39.72 -18.00
C ASP A 368 -4.66 40.20 -16.75
N SER A 369 -4.00 41.09 -15.99
CA SER A 369 -4.47 42.48 -15.89
C SER A 369 -3.38 43.40 -15.34
N SER A 370 -3.11 44.44 -16.10
CA SER A 370 -2.21 45.55 -15.85
C SER A 370 -2.89 46.67 -15.06
N SER A 371 -2.05 47.58 -14.54
CA SER A 371 -2.33 48.95 -14.08
C SER A 371 -2.97 49.13 -12.69
N LEU A 372 -2.22 49.75 -11.77
CA LEU A 372 -2.35 51.18 -11.44
C LEU A 372 -1.19 51.64 -10.53
N HIS A 373 -0.65 52.81 -10.88
CA HIS A 373 0.38 53.56 -10.17
C HIS A 373 -0.09 54.04 -8.79
N ALA A 374 0.83 54.13 -7.82
CA ALA A 374 0.86 55.23 -6.85
C ALA A 374 2.28 55.47 -6.31
N VAL A 375 2.61 56.76 -6.27
CA VAL A 375 3.88 57.43 -6.01
C VAL A 375 4.31 57.35 -4.52
N HIS A 376 5.64 57.38 -4.31
CA HIS A 376 6.47 57.67 -3.12
C HIS A 376 5.96 58.85 -2.22
N PRO A 377 6.52 59.17 -1.01
CA PRO A 377 7.94 59.02 -0.62
C PRO A 377 8.33 58.84 0.88
N GLY A 378 9.61 58.48 1.10
CA GLY A 378 10.53 59.30 1.90
C GLY A 378 10.79 58.96 3.38
N ALA A 379 12.09 59.06 3.72
CA ALA A 379 12.74 59.19 5.04
C ALA A 379 13.22 57.87 5.68
N GLY A 380 14.46 57.72 6.15
CA GLY A 380 15.55 58.66 6.32
C GLY A 380 16.80 57.91 6.78
N SER A 381 17.94 58.60 6.66
CA SER A 381 19.30 58.12 6.88
C SER A 381 19.60 57.57 8.26
N ARG A 382 20.63 56.71 8.35
CA ARG A 382 21.86 56.95 9.14
C ARG A 382 22.87 55.81 8.97
N GLN A 383 24.02 56.14 8.38
CA GLN A 383 25.31 55.48 8.65
C GLN A 383 25.81 55.87 10.06
N PRO A 384 26.83 55.17 10.60
CA PRO A 384 28.18 55.75 10.50
C PRO A 384 29.31 54.75 10.14
N SER A 385 30.14 55.19 9.20
CA SER A 385 31.63 55.18 9.13
C SER A 385 32.47 54.04 9.78
N GLY A 386 33.41 53.51 8.97
CA GLY A 386 34.43 52.49 9.29
C GLY A 386 35.62 52.93 10.16
N PRO A 387 36.79 52.24 10.11
CA PRO A 387 37.66 52.30 8.93
C PRO A 387 38.38 50.99 8.54
N ALA A 388 38.88 50.94 7.30
CA ALA A 388 39.95 50.06 6.80
C ALA A 388 41.29 50.89 6.77
N PRO A 389 42.50 50.41 6.35
CA PRO A 389 42.83 49.21 5.55
C PRO A 389 44.19 48.52 5.88
N GLY A 390 44.57 47.48 5.12
CA GLY A 390 45.98 47.07 4.90
C GLY A 390 46.23 45.56 4.71
N PRO A 391 47.23 45.11 3.91
CA PRO A 391 47.01 44.05 2.90
C PRO A 391 47.84 42.74 3.04
N SER A 392 47.48 41.77 2.18
CA SER A 392 48.30 40.66 1.63
C SER A 392 48.66 39.45 2.49
N GLY A 393 48.34 38.26 1.96
CA GLY A 393 48.85 36.97 2.43
C GLY A 393 48.12 35.80 1.80
N ALA A 394 48.55 35.37 0.61
CA ALA A 394 48.10 34.14 -0.03
C ALA A 394 48.41 32.93 0.89
N ALA A 395 47.37 32.23 1.31
CA ALA A 395 47.50 30.91 1.91
C ALA A 395 46.29 30.05 1.53
N CYS A 396 46.60 28.91 0.94
CA CYS A 396 45.69 27.84 0.56
C CYS A 396 44.81 27.44 1.77
N ILE A 397 43.50 27.68 1.70
CA ILE A 397 42.55 27.18 2.69
C ILE A 397 41.99 25.85 2.17
N THR A 398 42.63 24.78 2.63
CA THR A 398 41.99 23.48 2.81
C THR A 398 40.68 23.64 3.60
N PRO A 399 39.54 23.08 3.15
CA PRO A 399 38.33 23.11 3.96
C PRO A 399 38.52 22.15 5.14
N SER A 400 38.79 22.73 6.31
CA SER A 400 38.92 22.02 7.56
C SER A 400 37.54 21.69 8.13
N THR A 401 37.33 20.40 8.39
CA THR A 401 36.44 19.80 9.40
C THR A 401 34.93 20.03 9.24
N LEU A 402 34.30 19.14 8.47
CA LEU A 402 32.87 18.87 8.47
C LEU A 402 32.42 18.46 9.88
N GLY A 403 31.40 19.14 10.43
CA GLY A 403 30.76 18.76 11.68
C GLY A 403 30.32 17.29 11.65
N THR A 404 30.62 16.59 12.75
CA THR A 404 30.43 15.15 12.97
C THR A 404 29.05 14.68 12.47
N ALA A 405 29.01 14.03 11.30
CA ALA A 405 27.80 13.36 10.83
C ALA A 405 27.52 12.20 11.80
N LEU A 406 26.40 12.26 12.53
CA LEU A 406 25.96 11.20 13.42
C LEU A 406 25.86 9.88 12.64
N ASP A 407 26.50 8.83 13.14
CA ASP A 407 26.52 7.52 12.50
C ASP A 407 25.15 6.83 12.62
N LEU A 408 24.62 6.34 11.49
CA LEU A 408 23.34 5.62 11.42
C LEU A 408 23.32 4.37 12.31
N SER A 409 24.49 3.75 12.53
CA SER A 409 24.64 2.55 13.35
C SER A 409 24.18 2.72 14.81
N GLN A 410 24.23 3.95 15.32
CA GLN A 410 23.94 4.29 16.73
C GLN A 410 22.48 4.67 16.98
N ILE A 411 21.67 4.82 15.92
CA ILE A 411 20.31 5.34 16.02
C ILE A 411 19.34 4.18 16.20
N ALA A 412 18.54 4.21 17.26
CA ALA A 412 17.52 3.19 17.50
C ALA A 412 16.42 3.23 16.43
N ALA A 413 15.85 2.07 16.10
CA ALA A 413 14.81 1.91 15.07
C ALA A 413 13.63 2.90 15.22
N LYS A 414 13.23 3.20 16.46
CA LYS A 414 12.12 4.12 16.79
C LYS A 414 12.44 5.60 16.53
N ASP A 415 13.71 5.95 16.48
CA ASP A 415 14.18 7.34 16.40
C ASP A 415 14.56 7.75 14.96
N LEU A 416 14.52 6.82 14.00
CA LEU A 416 14.86 7.07 12.59
C LEU A 416 14.01 8.19 11.97
N ASP A 417 12.69 8.19 12.21
CA ASP A 417 11.81 9.26 11.71
C ASP A 417 12.21 10.64 12.25
N ARG A 418 12.55 10.72 13.55
CA ARG A 418 13.03 11.96 14.20
C ARG A 418 14.38 12.39 13.65
N PHE A 419 15.28 11.44 13.43
CA PHE A 419 16.60 11.70 12.84
C PHE A 419 16.48 12.34 11.45
N ILE A 420 15.61 11.79 10.60
CA ILE A 420 15.38 12.33 9.24
C ILE A 420 14.88 13.78 9.32
N GLN A 421 13.90 14.07 10.18
CA GLN A 421 13.38 15.44 10.32
C GLN A 421 14.45 16.43 10.80
N ASN A 422 15.25 16.02 11.79
CA ASN A 422 16.16 16.93 12.48
C ASN A 422 17.48 17.14 11.72
N HIS A 423 17.98 16.11 11.02
CA HIS A 423 19.35 16.11 10.48
C HIS A 423 19.41 15.97 8.96
N LEU A 424 18.50 15.21 8.33
CA LEU A 424 18.60 14.92 6.90
C LEU A 424 17.80 15.89 6.02
N LYS A 425 16.65 16.37 6.50
CA LYS A 425 15.81 17.27 5.70
C LYS A 425 16.47 18.62 5.43
N PRO A 426 16.35 19.14 4.20
CA PRO A 426 16.95 20.42 3.81
C PRO A 426 16.33 21.58 4.59
N ASN A 427 17.10 22.65 4.81
CA ASN A 427 16.61 23.86 5.48
C ASN A 427 15.60 24.58 4.55
N PRO A 428 14.34 24.82 4.98
CA PRO A 428 13.33 25.49 4.15
C PRO A 428 13.73 26.91 3.70
N GLN A 429 14.50 27.64 4.50
CA GLN A 429 14.99 28.98 4.13
C GLN A 429 16.01 28.91 3.01
N PHE A 430 16.97 27.97 3.10
CA PHE A 430 17.96 27.73 2.05
C PHE A 430 17.28 27.30 0.74
N GLN A 431 16.29 26.41 0.81
CA GLN A 431 15.50 25.99 -0.35
C GLN A 431 14.80 27.16 -1.04
N LYS A 432 14.25 28.10 -0.27
CA LYS A 432 13.63 29.32 -0.80
C LYS A 432 14.66 30.26 -1.44
N GLN A 433 15.85 30.40 -0.85
CA GLN A 433 16.95 31.18 -1.43
C GLN A 433 17.41 30.60 -2.76
N ILE A 434 17.61 29.28 -2.82
CA ILE A 434 17.97 28.57 -4.06
C ILE A 434 16.88 28.69 -5.11
N GLY A 435 15.60 28.56 -4.73
CA GLY A 435 14.49 28.73 -5.66
C GLY A 435 14.54 30.08 -6.37
N LYS A 436 14.76 31.16 -5.62
CA LYS A 436 14.96 32.51 -6.18
C LYS A 436 16.21 32.61 -7.06
N ALA A 437 17.33 32.04 -6.62
CA ALA A 437 18.57 32.06 -7.40
C ALA A 437 18.40 31.34 -8.74
N ILE A 438 17.73 30.18 -8.76
CA ILE A 438 17.38 29.47 -9.99
C ILE A 438 16.50 30.34 -10.89
N ASP A 439 15.48 30.99 -10.35
CA ASP A 439 14.60 31.83 -11.16
C ASP A 439 15.36 33.02 -11.79
N VAL A 440 16.36 33.59 -11.10
CA VAL A 440 17.27 34.61 -11.67
C VAL A 440 18.18 34.04 -12.77
N ILE A 441 18.78 32.86 -12.55
CA ILE A 441 19.59 32.15 -13.56
C ILE A 441 18.75 31.94 -14.82
N LEU A 442 17.52 31.47 -14.68
CA LEU A 442 16.62 31.22 -15.79
C LEU A 442 16.18 32.50 -16.51
N GLY A 443 15.98 33.60 -15.77
CA GLY A 443 15.74 34.92 -16.35
C GLY A 443 16.91 35.40 -17.20
N CYS A 444 18.13 35.32 -16.65
CA CYS A 444 19.36 35.70 -17.34
C CYS A 444 19.53 34.96 -18.68
N LEU A 445 19.35 33.65 -18.66
CA LEU A 445 19.47 32.81 -19.85
C LEU A 445 18.36 33.08 -20.88
N ARG A 446 17.14 33.38 -20.42
CA ARG A 446 16.00 33.67 -21.32
C ARG A 446 16.18 35.00 -22.06
N GLU A 447 16.73 36.01 -21.38
CA GLU A 447 16.86 37.36 -21.93
C GLU A 447 18.11 37.55 -22.80
N ASN A 448 19.21 36.86 -22.49
CA ASN A 448 20.53 37.18 -23.05
C ASN A 448 21.15 36.08 -23.93
N CYS A 449 20.71 34.82 -23.85
CA CYS A 449 21.26 33.79 -24.73
C CYS A 449 20.67 33.88 -26.15
N VAL A 450 21.53 33.71 -27.15
CA VAL A 450 21.15 33.63 -28.58
C VAL A 450 20.18 32.49 -28.85
N TYR A 451 20.35 31.37 -28.14
CA TYR A 451 19.53 30.17 -28.29
C TYR A 451 18.28 30.24 -27.41
N LYS A 452 17.11 30.34 -28.04
CA LYS A 452 15.83 30.40 -27.33
C LYS A 452 15.43 29.05 -26.75
N ALA A 453 15.12 29.04 -25.45
CA ALA A 453 14.56 27.88 -24.78
C ALA A 453 13.07 27.69 -25.14
N SER A 454 12.67 26.46 -25.47
CA SER A 454 11.26 26.06 -25.60
C SER A 454 10.60 26.00 -24.23
N ARG A 455 11.29 25.37 -23.28
CA ARG A 455 10.86 25.19 -21.89
C ARG A 455 12.06 24.86 -20.99
N VAL A 456 11.84 24.94 -19.69
CA VAL A 456 12.85 24.65 -18.68
C VAL A 456 12.30 23.65 -17.68
N SER A 457 13.16 22.71 -17.26
CA SER A 457 12.84 21.75 -16.22
C SER A 457 13.88 21.76 -15.09
N LYS A 458 13.40 21.58 -13.86
CA LYS A 458 14.22 21.40 -12.66
C LYS A 458 14.34 19.89 -12.41
N GLY A 459 15.55 19.35 -12.51
CA GLY A 459 15.92 17.95 -12.28
C GLY A 459 16.86 17.79 -11.07
N GLY A 460 17.66 16.72 -11.05
CA GLY A 460 18.48 16.36 -9.88
C GLY A 460 17.65 16.02 -8.63
N SER A 461 18.31 15.84 -7.49
CA SER A 461 17.63 15.56 -6.22
C SER A 461 16.68 16.69 -5.81
N PHE A 462 17.02 17.94 -6.12
CA PHE A 462 16.16 19.10 -5.89
C PHE A 462 14.84 19.01 -6.66
N GLY A 463 14.88 18.72 -7.98
CA GLY A 463 13.69 18.56 -8.79
C GLY A 463 12.80 17.38 -8.36
N ARG A 464 13.43 16.29 -7.88
CA ARG A 464 12.75 15.09 -7.37
C ARG A 464 12.24 15.22 -5.92
N GLY A 465 12.60 16.30 -5.22
CA GLY A 465 12.27 16.49 -3.80
C GLY A 465 12.90 15.44 -2.88
N THR A 466 14.10 14.97 -3.24
CA THR A 466 14.89 13.97 -2.49
C THR A 466 16.25 14.54 -2.06
N ASP A 467 16.33 15.85 -1.87
CA ASP A 467 17.55 16.57 -1.55
C ASP A 467 17.93 16.46 -0.06
N LEU A 468 19.23 16.33 0.20
CA LEU A 468 19.80 16.13 1.54
C LEU A 468 20.37 17.44 2.09
N ARG A 469 20.20 17.67 3.39
CA ARG A 469 20.89 18.77 4.08
C ARG A 469 22.41 18.68 3.92
N GLY A 470 23.05 19.82 3.65
CA GLY A 470 24.52 19.93 3.60
C GLY A 470 25.15 19.31 2.35
N GLY A 471 24.42 19.24 1.24
CA GLY A 471 24.95 18.86 -0.07
C GLY A 471 23.81 18.42 -0.98
N SER A 472 23.19 19.37 -1.68
CA SER A 472 22.10 19.10 -2.63
C SER A 472 22.61 19.25 -4.06
N ASP A 473 22.07 18.45 -4.97
CA ASP A 473 22.25 18.61 -6.41
C ASP A 473 20.95 19.10 -7.08
N ALA A 474 21.06 20.09 -7.97
CA ALA A 474 20.05 20.40 -8.98
C ALA A 474 20.60 20.18 -10.37
N GLU A 475 19.72 19.72 -11.25
CA GLU A 475 19.91 19.82 -12.68
C GLU A 475 18.97 20.91 -13.21
N LEU A 476 19.47 21.85 -14.00
CA LEU A 476 18.68 22.82 -14.74
C LEU A 476 18.71 22.43 -16.21
N ILE A 477 17.58 21.90 -16.70
CA ILE A 477 17.46 21.35 -18.04
C ILE A 477 16.81 22.42 -18.91
N ILE A 478 17.55 22.89 -19.90
CA ILE A 478 17.12 23.93 -20.84
C ILE A 478 16.82 23.24 -22.18
N PHE A 479 15.53 23.12 -22.51
CA PHE A 479 15.12 22.56 -23.79
C PHE A 479 15.23 23.64 -24.85
N LEU A 480 16.01 23.41 -25.91
CA LEU A 480 16.29 24.43 -26.93
C LEU A 480 15.63 24.10 -28.27
N ASN A 481 15.07 25.11 -28.92
CA ASN A 481 14.41 24.98 -30.23
C ASN A 481 15.39 24.76 -31.40
N CYS A 482 16.69 25.03 -31.20
CA CYS A 482 17.69 24.90 -32.25
C CYS A 482 18.03 23.44 -32.57
N PHE A 483 17.82 22.51 -31.63
CA PHE A 483 18.14 21.11 -31.84
C PHE A 483 17.03 20.41 -32.66
N LYS A 484 17.42 19.76 -33.76
CA LYS A 484 16.49 18.99 -34.61
C LYS A 484 16.34 17.54 -34.14
N ASP A 485 17.41 16.95 -33.64
CA ASP A 485 17.45 15.56 -33.16
C ASP A 485 18.55 15.34 -32.11
N TYR A 486 18.68 14.09 -31.64
CA TYR A 486 19.69 13.70 -30.65
C TYR A 486 21.14 13.87 -31.15
N LYS A 487 21.42 13.67 -32.45
CA LYS A 487 22.77 13.82 -33.02
C LYS A 487 23.15 15.28 -33.13
N ASP A 488 22.22 16.12 -33.55
CA ASP A 488 22.36 17.57 -33.66
C ASP A 488 22.67 18.21 -32.29
N GLN A 489 21.99 17.72 -31.24
CA GLN A 489 22.30 18.09 -29.85
C GLN A 489 23.75 17.81 -29.47
N ARG A 490 24.28 16.64 -29.85
CA ARG A 490 25.66 16.26 -29.53
C ARG A 490 26.68 17.20 -30.17
N ALA A 491 26.43 17.62 -31.41
CA ALA A 491 27.34 18.48 -32.16
C ALA A 491 27.42 19.90 -31.60
N HIS A 492 26.28 20.54 -31.31
CA HIS A 492 26.22 21.96 -30.97
C HIS A 492 26.27 22.25 -29.45
N ARG A 493 26.14 21.23 -28.60
CA ARG A 493 26.13 21.39 -27.13
C ARG A 493 27.36 22.12 -26.56
N PRO A 494 28.60 21.87 -26.99
CA PRO A 494 29.77 22.57 -26.44
C PRO A 494 29.74 24.09 -26.69
N GLU A 495 29.38 24.51 -27.91
CA GLU A 495 29.29 25.92 -28.29
C GLU A 495 28.22 26.65 -27.45
N ILE A 496 27.05 26.03 -27.30
CA ILE A 496 25.93 26.58 -26.51
C ILE A 496 26.32 26.71 -25.03
N LEU A 497 27.03 25.72 -24.47
CA LEU A 497 27.46 25.76 -23.06
C LEU A 497 28.47 26.88 -22.81
N ASN A 498 29.42 27.11 -23.72
CA ASN A 498 30.38 28.20 -23.61
C ASN A 498 29.67 29.57 -23.61
N GLU A 499 28.68 29.76 -24.47
CA GLU A 499 27.86 30.97 -24.50
C GLU A 499 27.07 31.14 -23.19
N MET A 500 26.37 30.10 -22.73
CA MET A 500 25.62 30.15 -21.46
C MET A 500 26.54 30.47 -20.27
N GLN A 501 27.77 29.95 -20.26
CA GLN A 501 28.76 30.26 -19.24
C GLN A 501 29.16 31.73 -19.28
N ALA A 502 29.50 32.27 -20.45
CA ALA A 502 29.89 33.68 -20.62
C ALA A 502 28.78 34.65 -20.18
N GLN A 503 27.52 34.33 -20.46
CA GLN A 503 26.37 35.12 -20.02
C GLN A 503 26.20 35.09 -18.49
N LEU A 504 26.37 33.92 -17.87
CA LEU A 504 26.28 33.79 -16.41
C LEU A 504 27.43 34.50 -15.69
N GLU A 505 28.67 34.37 -16.18
CA GLU A 505 29.85 35.03 -15.61
C GLU A 505 29.78 36.57 -15.71
N SER A 506 29.32 37.10 -16.84
CA SER A 506 29.26 38.55 -17.06
C SER A 506 28.16 39.26 -16.26
N ARG A 507 27.05 38.58 -15.94
CA ARG A 507 25.84 39.19 -15.34
C ARG A 507 25.63 38.82 -13.87
N TRP A 508 26.41 37.90 -13.30
CA TRP A 508 26.28 37.51 -11.89
C TRP A 508 26.90 38.53 -10.92
N GLN A 509 26.41 39.78 -10.95
CA GLN A 509 26.77 40.81 -9.98
C GLN A 509 25.63 40.96 -8.94
N ASP A 510 25.70 40.12 -7.90
CA ASP A 510 24.92 40.17 -6.66
C ASP A 510 23.37 40.04 -6.76
N PRO A 511 22.81 38.94 -7.29
CA PRO A 511 21.37 38.81 -7.51
C PRO A 511 20.53 38.41 -6.29
N VAL A 512 21.13 37.76 -5.28
CA VAL A 512 20.43 37.29 -4.06
C VAL A 512 21.30 37.52 -2.82
N PRO A 513 20.88 38.40 -1.88
CA PRO A 513 21.67 38.71 -0.68
C PRO A 513 22.05 37.45 0.13
N GLY A 514 23.35 37.28 0.38
CA GLY A 514 23.90 36.18 1.18
C GLY A 514 24.16 34.87 0.42
N LEU A 515 24.16 34.89 -0.92
CA LEU A 515 24.38 33.70 -1.75
C LEU A 515 25.45 33.98 -2.82
N SER A 516 26.55 33.23 -2.78
CA SER A 516 27.66 33.35 -3.76
C SER A 516 27.61 32.22 -4.78
N LEU A 517 27.90 32.53 -6.04
CA LEU A 517 28.08 31.54 -7.11
C LEU A 517 29.56 31.30 -7.34
N LYS A 518 29.97 30.02 -7.39
CA LYS A 518 31.35 29.61 -7.61
C LYS A 518 31.42 28.61 -8.76
N PHE A 519 32.25 28.89 -9.76
CA PHE A 519 32.57 27.92 -10.80
C PHE A 519 33.75 27.05 -10.38
N PRO A 520 33.70 25.72 -10.57
CA PRO A 520 34.82 24.83 -10.33
C PRO A 520 35.93 25.04 -11.37
N GLU A 521 37.19 24.84 -10.96
CA GLU A 521 38.36 24.97 -11.86
C GLU A 521 38.40 23.91 -12.98
N ARG A 522 37.64 22.81 -12.84
CA ARG A 522 37.53 21.75 -13.84
C ARG A 522 36.15 21.76 -14.48
N THR A 523 36.11 21.92 -15.79
CA THR A 523 34.88 21.82 -16.61
C THR A 523 34.58 20.36 -16.95
N VAL A 524 33.30 19.98 -16.91
CA VAL A 524 32.82 18.66 -17.32
C VAL A 524 32.37 18.75 -18.78
N PRO A 525 32.87 17.90 -19.70
CA PRO A 525 32.43 17.92 -21.09
C PRO A 525 30.92 17.69 -21.18
N GLY A 526 30.20 18.62 -21.82
CA GLY A 526 28.76 18.49 -22.08
C GLY A 526 27.83 18.95 -20.95
N ALA A 527 28.33 19.56 -19.87
CA ALA A 527 27.51 20.20 -18.84
C ALA A 527 28.22 21.40 -18.21
N LEU A 528 27.47 22.45 -17.86
CA LEU A 528 27.99 23.58 -17.10
C LEU A 528 27.70 23.37 -15.61
N GLN A 529 28.73 23.25 -14.79
CA GLN A 529 28.60 23.04 -13.35
C GLN A 529 29.02 24.26 -12.56
N PHE A 530 28.26 24.60 -11.51
CA PHE A 530 28.59 25.68 -10.57
C PHE A 530 27.96 25.41 -9.20
N GLN A 531 28.52 26.01 -8.16
CA GLN A 531 28.02 25.91 -6.79
C GLN A 531 27.33 27.19 -6.34
N LEU A 532 26.17 27.03 -5.72
CA LEU A 532 25.47 28.09 -4.98
C LEU A 532 25.72 27.90 -3.49
N VAL A 533 26.42 28.84 -2.85
CA VAL A 533 26.81 28.75 -1.44
C VAL A 533 26.14 29.86 -0.64
N SER A 534 25.39 29.50 0.40
CA SER A 534 24.80 30.47 1.33
C SER A 534 25.81 30.82 2.42
N THR A 535 26.21 32.09 2.48
CA THR A 535 27.18 32.58 3.48
C THR A 535 26.59 32.63 4.89
N ALA A 536 25.26 32.78 5.01
CA ALA A 536 24.57 32.85 6.30
C ALA A 536 24.22 31.47 6.90
N LEU A 537 24.03 30.44 6.08
CA LEU A 537 23.48 29.14 6.50
C LEU A 537 24.49 27.98 6.44
N GLY A 538 25.72 28.23 5.97
CA GLY A 538 26.75 27.18 5.82
C GLY A 538 26.32 26.02 4.91
N SER A 539 25.35 26.25 4.03
CA SER A 539 24.76 25.26 3.13
C SER A 539 25.12 25.60 1.69
N TRP A 540 25.36 24.59 0.87
CA TRP A 540 25.67 24.74 -0.55
C TRP A 540 24.86 23.78 -1.41
N MET A 541 24.81 24.09 -2.71
CA MET A 541 24.12 23.31 -3.71
C MET A 541 24.93 23.27 -5.00
N ASP A 542 25.20 22.06 -5.49
CA ASP A 542 25.80 21.81 -6.78
C ASP A 542 24.71 21.93 -7.85
N VAL A 543 24.90 22.81 -8.84
CA VAL A 543 23.96 23.02 -9.94
C VAL A 543 24.64 22.59 -11.23
N THR A 544 23.96 21.73 -11.99
CA THR A 544 24.38 21.29 -13.33
C THR A 544 23.39 21.80 -14.36
N LEU A 545 23.85 22.61 -15.30
CA LEU A 545 23.04 23.15 -16.38
C LEU A 545 23.27 22.34 -17.67
N LEU A 546 22.16 21.92 -18.28
CA LEU A 546 22.14 20.98 -19.41
C LEU A 546 21.22 21.49 -20.54
N PRO A 547 21.78 21.93 -21.68
CA PRO A 547 21.00 22.18 -22.89
C PRO A 547 20.67 20.85 -23.58
N VAL A 548 19.39 20.66 -23.91
CA VAL A 548 18.87 19.40 -24.45
C VAL A 548 17.86 19.59 -25.58
N PHE A 549 17.75 18.57 -26.44
CA PHE A 549 16.70 18.40 -27.44
C PHE A 549 15.37 18.03 -26.77
N ASP A 550 14.29 18.66 -27.20
CA ASP A 550 12.94 18.40 -26.70
C ASP A 550 12.26 17.25 -27.44
N ALA A 551 12.81 16.05 -27.28
CA ALA A 551 12.30 14.86 -27.96
C ALA A 551 10.89 14.45 -27.51
N VAL A 552 10.54 14.80 -26.27
CA VAL A 552 9.29 14.35 -25.62
C VAL A 552 8.16 15.37 -25.79
N GLY A 553 8.50 16.67 -25.86
CA GLY A 553 7.53 17.75 -25.86
C GLY A 553 6.76 17.86 -24.54
N GLN A 554 5.60 18.53 -24.60
CA GLN A 554 4.70 18.67 -23.46
C GLN A 554 3.75 17.47 -23.37
N LEU A 555 3.92 16.62 -22.37
CA LEU A 555 3.05 15.46 -22.14
C LEU A 555 1.92 15.79 -21.16
N CYS A 556 0.72 15.29 -21.48
CA CYS A 556 -0.38 15.22 -20.52
C CYS A 556 -0.02 14.29 -19.34
N PRO A 557 -0.46 14.58 -18.12
CA PRO A 557 -0.24 13.69 -16.97
C PRO A 557 -0.74 12.27 -17.25
N GLY A 558 0.14 11.28 -17.14
CA GLY A 558 -0.19 9.86 -17.33
C GLY A 558 -0.07 9.34 -18.78
N ALA A 559 0.23 10.20 -19.76
CA ALA A 559 0.49 9.77 -21.14
C ALA A 559 1.92 9.21 -21.29
N LYS A 560 2.06 8.09 -22.03
CA LYS A 560 3.37 7.57 -22.44
C LYS A 560 3.96 8.43 -23.57
N PRO A 561 5.28 8.62 -23.63
CA PRO A 561 5.94 9.16 -24.82
C PRO A 561 5.61 8.34 -26.06
N ALA A 562 5.55 9.00 -27.21
CA ALA A 562 5.32 8.32 -28.48
C ALA A 562 6.48 7.36 -28.79
N PRO A 563 6.25 6.15 -29.34
CA PRO A 563 7.31 5.17 -29.59
C PRO A 563 8.46 5.71 -30.45
N GLN A 564 8.16 6.65 -31.36
CA GLN A 564 9.16 7.28 -32.24
C GLN A 564 10.26 8.02 -31.45
N VAL A 565 9.95 8.53 -30.26
CA VAL A 565 10.91 9.20 -29.38
C VAL A 565 12.05 8.26 -28.99
N TYR A 566 11.71 6.98 -28.77
CA TYR A 566 12.67 5.95 -28.38
C TYR A 566 13.34 5.30 -29.58
N SER A 567 12.62 5.03 -30.68
CA SER A 567 13.26 4.47 -31.87
C SER A 567 14.29 5.44 -32.48
N THR A 568 14.01 6.74 -32.49
CA THR A 568 15.00 7.77 -32.90
C THR A 568 16.19 7.86 -31.94
N LEU A 569 15.97 7.68 -30.63
CA LEU A 569 17.05 7.58 -29.64
C LEU A 569 17.95 6.37 -29.92
N LEU A 570 17.36 5.20 -30.17
CA LEU A 570 18.10 3.96 -30.45
C LEU A 570 18.89 4.08 -31.77
N ASN A 571 18.30 4.69 -32.79
CA ASN A 571 18.93 4.91 -34.11
C ASN A 571 19.95 6.07 -34.12
N SER A 572 20.04 6.84 -33.03
CA SER A 572 21.01 7.95 -32.93
C SER A 572 22.46 7.47 -32.78
N GLY A 573 22.69 6.20 -32.42
CA GLY A 573 24.01 5.67 -32.09
C GLY A 573 24.55 6.21 -30.76
N CYS A 574 23.66 6.60 -29.85
CA CYS A 574 24.04 7.18 -28.57
C CYS A 574 24.67 6.17 -27.60
N GLN A 575 25.56 6.69 -26.76
CA GLN A 575 26.07 5.93 -25.62
C GLN A 575 24.97 5.82 -24.54
N ARG A 576 25.10 4.81 -23.67
CA ARG A 576 24.09 4.50 -22.64
C ARG A 576 23.85 5.71 -21.73
N GLY A 577 22.61 6.22 -21.69
CA GLY A 577 22.23 7.34 -20.84
C GLY A 577 22.74 8.72 -21.29
N GLU A 578 23.34 8.83 -22.48
CA GLU A 578 23.90 10.09 -22.99
C GLU A 578 22.85 11.21 -23.11
N HIS A 579 21.61 10.84 -23.47
CA HIS A 579 20.49 11.75 -23.62
C HIS A 579 19.49 11.67 -22.46
N ALA A 580 19.87 11.09 -21.31
CA ALA A 580 18.96 10.94 -20.16
C ALA A 580 18.35 12.28 -19.69
N ALA A 581 19.07 13.39 -19.89
CA ALA A 581 18.61 14.75 -19.59
C ALA A 581 17.35 15.17 -20.39
N CYS A 582 17.16 14.67 -21.62
CA CYS A 582 15.95 14.87 -22.42
C CYS A 582 14.69 14.33 -21.73
N PHE A 583 14.85 13.30 -20.88
CA PHE A 583 13.78 12.64 -20.15
C PHE A 583 13.66 13.10 -18.69
N SER A 584 14.24 14.25 -18.33
CA SER A 584 14.29 14.75 -16.96
C SER A 584 12.90 14.94 -16.33
N ASP A 585 11.89 15.40 -17.07
CA ASP A 585 10.53 15.53 -16.54
C ASP A 585 9.88 14.19 -16.20
N LEU A 586 10.11 13.17 -17.03
CA LEU A 586 9.61 11.82 -16.77
C LEU A 586 10.25 11.24 -15.51
N ARG A 587 11.58 11.35 -15.37
CA ARG A 587 12.32 10.93 -14.17
C ARG A 587 11.88 11.69 -12.93
N ARG A 588 11.65 13.01 -13.05
CA ARG A 588 11.12 13.85 -11.98
C ARG A 588 9.73 13.39 -11.54
N ASN A 589 8.81 13.27 -12.49
CA ASN A 589 7.42 12.94 -12.21
C ASN A 589 7.29 11.52 -11.63
N PHE A 590 8.13 10.58 -12.10
CA PHE A 590 8.19 9.22 -11.55
C PHE A 590 8.43 9.22 -10.03
N VAL A 591 9.38 10.03 -9.54
CA VAL A 591 9.66 10.13 -8.09
C VAL A 591 8.65 11.05 -7.39
N ASN A 592 8.24 12.14 -8.02
CA ASN A 592 7.36 13.13 -7.39
C ASN A 592 5.94 12.62 -7.12
N ASN A 593 5.47 11.66 -7.90
CA ASN A 593 4.18 11.01 -7.70
C ASN A 593 4.18 9.97 -6.56
N ARG A 594 5.27 9.87 -5.78
CA ARG A 594 5.39 8.93 -4.66
C ARG A 594 5.24 9.62 -3.29
N PRO A 595 4.79 8.90 -2.24
CA PRO A 595 4.48 9.50 -0.95
C PRO A 595 5.69 10.14 -0.26
N THR A 596 5.46 11.21 0.50
CA THR A 596 6.51 11.91 1.27
C THR A 596 7.29 10.98 2.19
N LYS A 597 6.63 9.97 2.77
CA LYS A 597 7.29 9.01 3.65
C LYS A 597 8.30 8.12 2.90
N LEU A 598 8.04 7.78 1.64
CA LEU A 598 9.03 7.12 0.80
C LEU A 598 10.22 8.03 0.50
N LYS A 599 9.97 9.31 0.22
CA LYS A 599 11.06 10.28 0.02
C LYS A 599 11.95 10.40 1.26
N ASN A 600 11.38 10.35 2.47
CA ASN A 600 12.15 10.30 3.71
C ASN A 600 13.04 9.04 3.80
N LEU A 601 12.55 7.87 3.39
CA LEU A 601 13.37 6.65 3.32
C LEU A 601 14.51 6.80 2.30
N ILE A 602 14.24 7.42 1.14
CA ILE A 602 15.27 7.74 0.15
C ILE A 602 16.36 8.63 0.78
N LEU A 603 16.00 9.68 1.55
CA LEU A 603 16.99 10.51 2.25
C LEU A 603 17.88 9.67 3.19
N LEU A 604 17.29 8.72 3.91
CA LEU A 604 18.01 7.84 4.82
C LEU A 604 19.03 6.96 4.07
N VAL A 605 18.61 6.34 2.97
CA VAL A 605 19.48 5.51 2.11
C VAL A 605 20.59 6.36 1.48
N LYS A 606 20.27 7.58 1.03
CA LYS A 606 21.27 8.50 0.47
C LYS A 606 22.30 8.94 1.51
N HIS A 607 21.87 9.17 2.75
CA HIS A 607 22.78 9.51 3.84
C HIS A 607 23.74 8.36 4.14
N TRP A 608 23.23 7.14 4.24
CA TRP A 608 24.06 5.92 4.35
C TRP A 608 25.06 5.79 3.20
N TYR A 609 24.60 5.92 1.95
CA TYR A 609 25.46 5.85 0.77
C TYR A 609 26.61 6.87 0.86
N ARG A 610 26.35 8.11 1.32
CA ARG A 610 27.40 9.14 1.47
C ARG A 610 28.44 8.77 2.52
N GLN A 611 28.04 8.12 3.61
CA GLN A 611 28.96 7.62 4.63
C GLN A 611 29.91 6.57 4.03
N VAL A 612 29.36 5.60 3.30
CA VAL A 612 30.14 4.55 2.62
C VAL A 612 31.07 5.15 1.55
N ALA A 613 30.55 6.07 0.73
CA ALA A 613 31.33 6.72 -0.32
C ALA A 613 32.46 7.60 0.24
N ALA A 614 32.29 8.22 1.41
CA ALA A 614 33.34 8.99 2.08
C ALA A 614 34.47 8.09 2.59
N GLN A 615 34.16 6.90 3.11
CA GLN A 615 35.15 5.90 3.55
C GLN A 615 35.97 5.37 2.37
N ASN A 616 35.33 5.16 1.22
CA ASN A 616 36.00 4.67 0.00
C ASN A 616 37.11 5.61 -0.51
N LYS A 617 36.94 6.94 -0.36
CA LYS A 617 37.96 7.93 -0.78
C LYS A 617 39.27 7.86 0.03
N GLY A 618 39.26 7.22 1.19
CA GLY A 618 40.41 7.17 2.11
C GLY A 618 41.32 5.94 1.97
N GLN A 619 40.94 4.89 1.23
CA GLN A 619 41.62 3.58 1.36
C GLN A 619 42.17 2.91 0.09
N GLN A 620 41.89 3.33 -1.16
CA GLN A 620 42.51 2.67 -2.33
C GLN A 620 42.73 3.58 -3.57
N PRO A 621 43.87 3.45 -4.28
CA PRO A 621 43.98 3.89 -5.67
C PRO A 621 43.30 2.87 -6.61
N ALA A 622 42.48 3.36 -7.55
CA ALA A 622 41.91 2.61 -8.68
C ALA A 622 40.83 1.53 -8.37
N CYS A 623 40.05 1.66 -7.30
CA CYS A 623 38.86 0.82 -7.10
C CYS A 623 37.70 1.26 -8.02
N ALA A 624 36.93 0.30 -8.55
CA ALA A 624 35.80 0.55 -9.45
C ALA A 624 34.79 1.53 -8.82
N SER A 625 34.32 2.50 -9.61
CA SER A 625 33.38 3.52 -9.14
C SER A 625 32.09 2.89 -8.61
N LEU A 626 31.65 3.33 -7.43
CA LEU A 626 30.33 2.99 -6.89
C LEU A 626 29.22 3.37 -7.88
N PRO A 627 28.09 2.65 -7.89
CA PRO A 627 26.94 3.03 -8.71
C PRO A 627 26.44 4.43 -8.32
N PRO A 628 25.84 5.19 -9.26
CA PRO A 628 25.21 6.46 -8.96
C PRO A 628 24.18 6.34 -7.84
N VAL A 629 24.10 7.34 -6.96
CA VAL A 629 23.11 7.44 -5.87
C VAL A 629 21.68 7.23 -6.38
N TYR A 630 21.40 7.71 -7.59
CA TYR A 630 20.11 7.56 -8.26
C TYR A 630 19.68 6.09 -8.43
N ALA A 631 20.61 5.15 -8.61
CA ALA A 631 20.29 3.73 -8.63
C ALA A 631 19.71 3.23 -7.31
N LEU A 632 20.21 3.76 -6.18
CA LEU A 632 19.71 3.44 -4.84
C LEU A 632 18.36 4.13 -4.57
N GLU A 633 18.11 5.33 -5.14
CA GLU A 633 16.78 5.95 -5.10
C GLU A 633 15.75 5.05 -5.80
N LEU A 634 16.06 4.56 -7.00
CA LEU A 634 15.20 3.64 -7.75
C LEU A 634 15.03 2.30 -7.05
N LEU A 635 16.09 1.73 -6.49
CA LEU A 635 16.02 0.49 -5.71
C LEU A 635 15.14 0.65 -4.47
N THR A 636 15.18 1.81 -3.82
CA THR A 636 14.30 2.14 -2.68
C THR A 636 12.83 2.23 -3.10
N ILE A 637 12.56 2.82 -4.27
CA ILE A 637 11.21 2.87 -4.84
C ILE A 637 10.72 1.46 -5.16
N PHE A 638 11.55 0.64 -5.81
CA PHE A 638 11.25 -0.75 -6.11
C PHE A 638 10.94 -1.56 -4.82
N ALA A 639 11.79 -1.43 -3.80
CA ALA A 639 11.59 -2.10 -2.51
C ALA A 639 10.25 -1.72 -1.86
N TRP A 640 9.87 -0.45 -1.93
CA TRP A 640 8.59 0.02 -1.41
C TRP A 640 7.39 -0.48 -2.23
N GLU A 641 7.47 -0.41 -3.57
CA GLU A 641 6.40 -0.85 -4.47
C GLU A 641 6.11 -2.35 -4.34
N GLN A 642 7.16 -3.17 -4.25
CA GLN A 642 7.05 -4.63 -4.15
C GLN A 642 6.83 -5.12 -2.71
N GLY A 643 7.17 -4.29 -1.72
CA GLY A 643 7.08 -4.61 -0.30
C GLY A 643 5.74 -4.17 0.29
N CYS A 644 5.74 -3.03 0.98
CA CYS A 644 4.57 -2.57 1.70
C CYS A 644 3.54 -1.83 0.84
N GLY A 645 3.98 -1.11 -0.22
CA GLY A 645 3.14 -0.31 -1.13
C GLY A 645 2.25 0.73 -0.45
N LYS A 646 2.47 1.03 0.83
CA LYS A 646 1.58 1.85 1.67
C LYS A 646 2.20 3.21 1.94
N ASP A 647 1.35 4.22 2.11
CA ASP A 647 1.79 5.58 2.48
C ASP A 647 2.40 5.65 3.88
N SER A 648 2.06 4.70 4.76
CA SER A 648 2.62 4.57 6.11
C SER A 648 3.27 3.21 6.31
N PHE A 649 4.55 3.21 6.71
CA PHE A 649 5.35 2.04 7.05
C PHE A 649 6.42 2.39 8.10
N LYS A 650 7.14 1.42 8.67
CA LYS A 650 8.24 1.69 9.60
C LYS A 650 9.56 1.89 8.83
N MET A 651 10.30 2.96 9.13
CA MET A 651 11.56 3.28 8.43
C MET A 651 12.60 2.16 8.52
N ALA A 652 12.72 1.51 9.67
CA ALA A 652 13.66 0.42 9.87
C ALA A 652 13.36 -0.79 8.96
N GLU A 653 12.09 -1.16 8.77
CA GLU A 653 11.70 -2.27 7.88
C GLU A 653 12.08 -1.93 6.43
N GLY A 654 11.79 -0.71 5.99
CA GLY A 654 12.14 -0.24 4.65
C GLY A 654 13.64 -0.16 4.40
N LEU A 655 14.40 0.40 5.36
CA LEU A 655 15.86 0.49 5.25
C LEU A 655 16.48 -0.91 5.19
N LYS A 656 16.07 -1.82 6.08
CA LYS A 656 16.57 -3.20 6.08
C LYS A 656 16.33 -3.90 4.75
N THR A 657 15.13 -3.75 4.19
CA THR A 657 14.77 -4.31 2.88
C THR A 657 15.71 -3.82 1.77
N VAL A 658 16.00 -2.51 1.73
CA VAL A 658 16.92 -1.94 0.72
C VAL A 658 18.34 -2.49 0.89
N LEU A 659 18.84 -2.58 2.13
CA LEU A 659 20.17 -3.11 2.42
C LEU A 659 20.30 -4.60 2.04
N GLU A 660 19.27 -5.40 2.23
CA GLU A 660 19.26 -6.80 1.81
C GLU A 660 19.26 -6.94 0.28
N LEU A 661 18.51 -6.08 -0.44
CA LEU A 661 18.55 -6.04 -1.90
C LEU A 661 19.93 -5.64 -2.43
N VAL A 662 20.61 -4.69 -1.77
CA VAL A 662 22.01 -4.33 -2.06
C VAL A 662 22.95 -5.53 -1.88
N GLN A 663 22.79 -6.30 -0.79
CA GLN A 663 23.57 -7.52 -0.57
C GLN A 663 23.36 -8.54 -1.69
N ARG A 664 22.12 -8.64 -2.22
CA ARG A 664 21.76 -9.51 -3.36
C ARG A 664 21.95 -8.84 -4.74
N HIS A 665 22.85 -7.86 -4.87
CA HIS A 665 23.06 -7.12 -6.12
C HIS A 665 23.31 -7.99 -7.36
N GLN A 666 23.97 -9.14 -7.21
CA GLN A 666 24.23 -10.09 -8.30
C GLN A 666 22.96 -10.72 -8.88
N GLN A 667 21.81 -10.53 -8.23
CA GLN A 667 20.51 -11.04 -8.65
C GLN A 667 19.54 -9.92 -9.08
N LEU A 668 19.90 -8.63 -8.88
CA LEU A 668 19.00 -7.50 -9.11
C LEU A 668 18.62 -7.33 -10.59
N CYS A 669 17.32 -7.42 -10.86
CA CYS A 669 16.72 -7.14 -12.15
C CYS A 669 15.50 -6.24 -11.96
N VAL A 670 15.74 -4.94 -11.94
CA VAL A 670 14.77 -3.89 -11.62
C VAL A 670 14.55 -3.01 -12.84
N TYR A 671 13.32 -2.95 -13.33
CA TYR A 671 12.90 -2.04 -14.38
C TYR A 671 11.39 -1.79 -14.36
N TRP A 672 10.97 -0.71 -15.00
CA TRP A 672 9.56 -0.33 -15.13
C TRP A 672 9.18 -0.21 -16.60
N THR A 673 7.92 -0.48 -16.91
CA THR A 673 7.35 -0.31 -18.25
C THR A 673 6.34 0.85 -18.31
N VAL A 674 6.57 1.87 -17.48
CA VAL A 674 5.64 3.00 -17.30
C VAL A 674 5.72 3.99 -18.47
N ASN A 675 6.93 4.28 -18.97
CA ASN A 675 7.13 5.24 -20.08
C ASN A 675 7.43 4.53 -21.41
N TYR A 676 8.10 3.38 -21.37
CA TYR A 676 8.39 2.53 -22.53
C TYR A 676 7.99 1.08 -22.22
N GLY A 677 7.87 0.21 -23.21
CA GLY A 677 7.48 -1.18 -22.98
C GLY A 677 7.81 -2.10 -24.15
N PHE A 678 7.32 -3.34 -24.06
CA PHE A 678 7.62 -4.39 -25.04
C PHE A 678 6.68 -4.36 -26.26
N GLU A 679 5.75 -3.41 -26.33
CA GLU A 679 4.76 -3.30 -27.42
C GLU A 679 5.45 -2.92 -28.74
N ASP A 680 6.43 -2.01 -28.69
CA ASP A 680 7.22 -1.59 -29.85
C ASP A 680 8.40 -2.56 -30.14
N PRO A 681 8.63 -2.97 -31.40
CA PRO A 681 9.68 -3.94 -31.75
C PRO A 681 11.11 -3.48 -31.44
N ASP A 682 11.43 -2.19 -31.66
CA ASP A 682 12.77 -1.66 -31.45
C ASP A 682 13.07 -1.59 -29.94
N ILE A 683 12.10 -1.09 -29.16
CA ILE A 683 12.19 -1.05 -27.70
C ILE A 683 12.25 -2.47 -27.12
N ARG A 684 11.43 -3.40 -27.61
CA ARG A 684 11.45 -4.82 -27.18
C ARG A 684 12.83 -5.43 -27.36
N THR A 685 13.43 -5.25 -28.54
CA THR A 685 14.76 -5.76 -28.85
C THR A 685 15.81 -5.19 -27.89
N GLN A 686 15.73 -3.87 -27.63
CA GLN A 686 16.62 -3.22 -26.68
C GLN A 686 16.46 -3.75 -25.25
N LEU A 687 15.22 -3.87 -24.75
CA LEU A 687 14.95 -4.35 -23.39
C LEU A 687 15.40 -5.80 -23.19
N LEU A 688 15.09 -6.69 -24.16
CA LEU A 688 15.58 -8.07 -24.12
C LEU A 688 17.11 -8.13 -24.13
N GLY A 689 17.77 -7.24 -24.88
CA GLY A 689 19.22 -7.07 -24.85
C GLY A 689 19.77 -6.62 -23.50
N GLN A 690 19.05 -5.73 -22.78
CA GLN A 690 19.42 -5.34 -21.41
C GLN A 690 19.26 -6.50 -20.42
N LEU A 691 18.19 -7.29 -20.52
CA LEU A 691 17.91 -8.41 -19.62
C LEU A 691 18.97 -9.52 -19.68
N GLN A 692 19.64 -9.68 -20.82
CA GLN A 692 20.76 -10.61 -21.02
C GLN A 692 22.09 -10.15 -20.41
N LYS A 693 22.21 -8.87 -20.03
CA LYS A 693 23.46 -8.35 -19.46
C LYS A 693 23.70 -8.88 -18.05
N LYS A 694 24.97 -8.84 -17.62
CA LYS A 694 25.36 -9.15 -16.23
C LYS A 694 24.63 -8.23 -15.25
N ARG A 695 24.25 -8.82 -14.12
CA ARG A 695 23.62 -8.13 -12.99
C ARG A 695 24.68 -7.30 -12.23
N PRO A 696 24.31 -6.22 -11.51
CA PRO A 696 22.95 -5.71 -11.31
C PRO A 696 22.39 -4.97 -12.53
N LEU A 697 21.09 -5.15 -12.76
CA LEU A 697 20.30 -4.38 -13.72
C LEU A 697 19.30 -3.52 -12.94
N VAL A 698 19.50 -2.21 -12.98
CA VAL A 698 18.53 -1.21 -12.53
C VAL A 698 18.34 -0.24 -13.70
N LEU A 699 17.27 -0.42 -14.46
CA LEU A 699 17.02 0.36 -15.68
C LEU A 699 16.30 1.67 -15.32
N ASP A 700 16.73 2.79 -15.90
CA ASP A 700 16.06 4.07 -15.70
C ASP A 700 14.61 4.00 -16.21
N PRO A 701 13.60 4.44 -15.42
CA PRO A 701 12.20 4.34 -15.81
C PRO A 701 11.81 5.20 -17.03
N ALA A 702 12.66 6.11 -17.50
CA ALA A 702 12.39 7.01 -18.61
C ALA A 702 13.31 6.80 -19.83
N ASP A 703 14.54 6.30 -19.64
CA ASP A 703 15.51 5.98 -20.69
C ASP A 703 15.80 4.45 -20.75
N PRO A 704 15.28 3.71 -21.75
CA PRO A 704 15.46 2.26 -21.86
C PRO A 704 16.90 1.83 -22.21
N THR A 705 17.80 2.77 -22.50
CA THR A 705 19.22 2.48 -22.79
C THR A 705 20.08 2.47 -21.54
N TRP A 706 19.62 3.09 -20.45
CA TRP A 706 20.45 3.43 -19.30
C TRP A 706 20.22 2.50 -18.12
N ASN A 707 21.09 1.47 -18.00
CA ASN A 707 21.24 0.74 -16.75
C ASN A 707 22.02 1.61 -15.75
N VAL A 708 21.31 2.28 -14.84
CA VAL A 708 21.87 3.12 -13.79
C VAL A 708 22.57 2.31 -12.70
N GLY A 709 22.34 1.00 -12.64
CA GLY A 709 22.98 0.10 -11.69
C GLY A 709 24.44 -0.23 -12.01
N GLN A 710 25.02 0.30 -13.09
CA GLN A 710 26.43 0.07 -13.43
C GLN A 710 27.37 0.67 -12.37
N GLY A 711 28.36 -0.12 -11.93
CA GLY A 711 29.31 0.23 -10.88
C GLY A 711 29.63 -0.98 -10.00
N SER A 712 30.58 -0.82 -9.08
CA SER A 712 30.90 -1.84 -8.06
C SER A 712 29.93 -1.74 -6.88
N TRP A 713 29.23 -2.82 -6.58
CA TRP A 713 28.28 -2.93 -5.46
C TRP A 713 28.87 -3.67 -4.26
N GLU A 714 30.06 -4.22 -4.39
CA GLU A 714 30.72 -5.06 -3.39
C GLU A 714 30.89 -4.32 -2.06
N LEU A 715 31.41 -3.09 -2.10
CA LEU A 715 31.56 -2.27 -0.89
C LEU A 715 30.20 -1.93 -0.26
N LEU A 716 29.20 -1.59 -1.07
CA LEU A 716 27.85 -1.31 -0.58
C LEU A 716 27.23 -2.53 0.08
N ALA A 717 27.44 -3.73 -0.48
CA ALA A 717 26.96 -4.99 0.07
C ALA A 717 27.63 -5.33 1.41
N GLN A 718 28.95 -5.12 1.52
CA GLN A 718 29.69 -5.31 2.77
C GLN A 718 29.19 -4.37 3.88
N GLU A 719 29.11 -3.08 3.59
CA GLU A 719 28.61 -2.09 4.56
C GLU A 719 27.12 -2.27 4.90
N ALA A 720 26.31 -2.75 3.95
CA ALA A 720 24.93 -3.11 4.19
C ALA A 720 24.80 -4.28 5.17
N ALA A 721 25.66 -5.31 5.05
CA ALA A 721 25.70 -6.43 5.97
C ALA A 721 26.11 -5.99 7.39
N ILE A 722 27.11 -5.10 7.50
CA ILE A 722 27.56 -4.53 8.78
C ILE A 722 26.40 -3.76 9.43
N LEU A 723 25.80 -2.81 8.72
CA LEU A 723 24.71 -1.99 9.25
C LEU A 723 23.50 -2.84 9.63
N GLY A 724 23.21 -3.92 8.91
CA GLY A 724 22.14 -4.88 9.19
C GLY A 724 22.17 -5.49 10.59
N THR A 725 23.33 -5.49 11.26
CA THR A 725 23.52 -6.04 12.62
C THR A 725 23.45 -5.00 13.75
N GLN A 726 23.25 -3.72 13.42
CA GLN A 726 23.40 -2.59 14.34
C GLN A 726 22.09 -2.21 15.07
N ALA A 727 22.18 -1.20 15.95
CA ALA A 727 21.08 -0.78 16.84
C ALA A 727 19.82 -0.30 16.08
N CYS A 728 19.99 0.19 14.85
CA CYS A 728 18.89 0.60 13.96
C CYS A 728 17.93 -0.53 13.58
N PHE A 729 18.32 -1.79 13.80
CA PHE A 729 17.49 -2.98 13.55
C PHE A 729 17.26 -3.85 14.80
N LYS A 730 17.66 -3.37 15.99
CA LYS A 730 17.40 -4.03 17.29
C LYS A 730 16.19 -3.40 17.97
N SER A 731 15.17 -4.21 18.26
CA SER A 731 13.96 -3.77 18.97
C SER A 731 14.05 -4.09 20.46
N GLY A 732 14.93 -3.43 21.23
CA GLY A 732 15.06 -3.70 22.67
C GLY A 732 15.31 -5.20 22.99
N GLU A 733 14.60 -5.78 23.97
CA GLU A 733 14.62 -7.23 24.29
C GLU A 733 13.86 -8.12 23.27
N GLY A 734 13.30 -7.54 22.20
CA GLY A 734 12.53 -8.24 21.17
C GLY A 734 13.36 -8.70 19.95
N PRO A 735 12.75 -9.48 19.03
CA PRO A 735 13.43 -9.97 17.83
C PRO A 735 13.85 -8.83 16.88
N SER A 736 14.85 -9.10 16.03
CA SER A 736 15.32 -8.17 14.99
C SER A 736 14.17 -7.72 14.07
N VAL A 737 14.23 -6.46 13.63
CA VAL A 737 13.28 -5.90 12.65
C VAL A 737 13.25 -6.79 11.41
N GLN A 738 12.08 -7.23 10.96
CA GLN A 738 11.94 -8.05 9.75
C GLN A 738 11.86 -7.15 8.50
N PRO A 739 12.55 -7.52 7.41
CA PRO A 739 12.43 -6.83 6.12
C PRO A 739 11.05 -7.10 5.48
N TRP A 740 10.69 -6.34 4.46
CA TRP A 740 9.56 -6.66 3.60
C TRP A 740 9.90 -7.85 2.71
N ASP A 741 8.90 -8.66 2.38
CA ASP A 741 9.05 -9.80 1.45
C ASP A 741 9.13 -9.29 -0.01
N VAL A 742 10.35 -8.87 -0.39
CA VAL A 742 10.70 -8.34 -1.72
C VAL A 742 11.75 -9.22 -2.37
N MET A 743 11.49 -9.62 -3.62
CA MET A 743 12.45 -10.35 -4.44
C MET A 743 13.28 -9.39 -5.30
N PRO A 744 14.56 -9.71 -5.58
CA PRO A 744 15.43 -8.88 -6.42
C PRO A 744 15.07 -8.93 -7.92
N ALA A 745 14.17 -9.85 -8.32
CA ALA A 745 13.62 -9.99 -9.67
C ALA A 745 12.15 -10.42 -9.59
N LEU A 746 11.35 -10.03 -10.58
CA LEU A 746 9.91 -10.32 -10.62
C LEU A 746 9.58 -11.41 -11.64
N LEU A 747 8.69 -12.34 -11.27
CA LEU A 747 8.31 -13.47 -12.14
C LEU A 747 7.72 -12.99 -13.47
N TYR A 748 6.74 -12.08 -13.45
CA TYR A 748 6.09 -11.58 -14.68
C TYR A 748 7.03 -10.79 -15.60
N GLN A 749 8.17 -10.34 -15.08
CA GLN A 749 9.23 -9.65 -15.82
C GLN A 749 10.36 -10.58 -16.27
N THR A 750 10.33 -11.85 -15.87
CA THR A 750 11.35 -12.83 -16.24
C THR A 750 11.05 -13.37 -17.63
N PRO A 751 12.01 -13.36 -18.58
CA PRO A 751 11.80 -13.98 -19.89
C PRO A 751 11.41 -15.46 -19.78
N ALA A 752 10.50 -15.92 -20.65
CA ALA A 752 10.04 -17.31 -20.68
C ALA A 752 11.19 -18.35 -20.71
N GLY A 753 12.28 -18.05 -21.42
CA GLY A 753 13.47 -18.92 -21.51
C GLY A 753 14.33 -18.96 -20.24
N ASP A 754 14.15 -18.02 -19.32
CA ASP A 754 14.94 -17.89 -18.09
C ASP A 754 14.19 -18.41 -16.85
N LEU A 755 13.00 -19.00 -17.02
CA LEU A 755 12.21 -19.49 -15.88
C LEU A 755 12.94 -20.57 -15.09
N ASP A 756 13.62 -21.53 -15.73
CA ASP A 756 14.41 -22.55 -15.02
C ASP A 756 15.50 -21.90 -14.13
N LYS A 757 16.14 -20.84 -14.64
CA LYS A 757 17.14 -20.05 -13.89
C LYS A 757 16.48 -19.29 -12.73
N PHE A 758 15.32 -18.68 -12.95
CA PHE A 758 14.57 -18.01 -11.90
C PHE A 758 14.23 -18.97 -10.75
N ILE A 759 13.82 -20.20 -11.06
CA ILE A 759 13.54 -21.19 -10.02
C ILE A 759 14.77 -21.55 -9.22
N SER A 760 15.89 -21.84 -9.89
CA SER A 760 17.12 -22.27 -9.20
C SER A 760 17.74 -21.16 -8.35
N GLU A 761 17.63 -19.90 -8.77
CA GLU A 761 18.19 -18.74 -8.05
C GLU A 761 17.30 -18.25 -6.89
N PHE A 762 15.96 -18.34 -7.03
CA PHE A 762 15.02 -17.63 -6.15
C PHE A 762 14.04 -18.52 -5.39
N LEU A 763 13.66 -19.67 -5.95
CA LEU A 763 12.55 -20.48 -5.41
C LEU A 763 13.04 -21.76 -4.74
N GLN A 764 14.16 -22.33 -5.21
CA GLN A 764 14.67 -23.59 -4.72
C GLN A 764 15.41 -23.42 -3.39
N PRO A 765 15.01 -24.13 -2.32
CA PRO A 765 15.71 -24.05 -1.04
C PRO A 765 17.16 -24.56 -1.15
N ASN A 766 18.03 -24.04 -0.29
CA ASN A 766 19.44 -24.42 -0.28
C ASN A 766 19.62 -25.89 0.13
N ARG A 767 20.40 -26.65 -0.65
CA ARG A 767 20.60 -28.10 -0.44
C ARG A 767 21.25 -28.43 0.91
N GLN A 768 22.22 -27.65 1.36
CA GLN A 768 22.90 -27.87 2.64
C GLN A 768 21.93 -27.62 3.80
N PHE A 769 21.20 -26.50 3.76
CA PHE A 769 20.18 -26.21 4.76
C PHE A 769 19.09 -27.30 4.82
N LEU A 770 18.60 -27.77 3.67
CA LEU A 770 17.64 -28.88 3.63
C LEU A 770 18.19 -30.17 4.25
N ALA A 771 19.48 -30.48 4.08
CA ALA A 771 20.10 -31.63 4.73
C ALA A 771 20.12 -31.48 6.25
N GLN A 772 20.45 -30.29 6.75
CA GLN A 772 20.45 -29.97 8.18
C GLN A 772 19.05 -30.05 8.78
N VAL A 773 18.05 -29.47 8.11
CA VAL A 773 16.64 -29.56 8.50
C VAL A 773 16.17 -31.01 8.53
N ASN A 774 16.50 -31.82 7.52
CA ASN A 774 16.11 -33.24 7.51
C ASN A 774 16.70 -34.01 8.69
N LYS A 775 17.99 -33.81 8.98
CA LYS A 775 18.67 -34.42 10.14
C LYS A 775 18.05 -33.98 11.47
N ALA A 776 17.75 -32.70 11.62
CA ALA A 776 17.07 -32.17 12.80
C ALA A 776 15.69 -32.81 12.99
N ILE A 777 14.90 -32.90 11.91
CA ILE A 777 13.58 -33.52 11.96
C ILE A 777 13.65 -35.03 12.23
N ASP A 778 14.63 -35.75 11.68
CA ASP A 778 14.81 -37.17 12.02
C ASP A 778 15.10 -37.38 13.50
N THR A 779 15.88 -36.47 14.09
CA THR A 779 16.17 -36.43 15.54
C THR A 779 14.88 -36.15 16.34
N ILE A 780 14.12 -35.13 15.96
CA ILE A 780 12.84 -34.77 16.59
C ILE A 780 11.83 -35.91 16.48
N CYS A 781 11.68 -36.52 15.30
CA CYS A 781 10.79 -37.67 15.08
C CYS A 781 11.12 -38.83 16.01
N SER A 782 12.41 -39.17 16.13
CA SER A 782 12.88 -40.25 17.00
C SER A 782 12.62 -39.92 18.46
N PHE A 783 12.92 -38.69 18.87
CA PHE A 783 12.65 -38.20 20.21
C PHE A 783 11.17 -38.28 20.57
N LEU A 784 10.28 -37.78 19.73
CA LEU A 784 8.84 -37.83 19.97
C LEU A 784 8.33 -39.27 20.04
N ARG A 785 8.86 -40.17 19.21
CA ARG A 785 8.45 -41.58 19.21
C ARG A 785 8.85 -42.30 20.49
N GLU A 786 10.03 -41.98 21.03
CA GLU A 786 10.59 -42.65 22.20
C GLU A 786 10.16 -42.02 23.53
N ASN A 787 9.96 -40.70 23.58
CA ASN A 787 9.78 -39.93 24.81
C ASN A 787 8.33 -39.48 25.06
N CYS A 788 7.54 -39.20 24.01
CA CYS A 788 6.16 -38.76 24.22
C CYS A 788 5.31 -39.84 24.87
N PHE A 789 4.50 -39.44 25.85
CA PHE A 789 3.52 -40.30 26.51
C PHE A 789 4.11 -41.54 27.22
N ARG A 790 5.41 -41.55 27.57
CA ARG A 790 6.07 -42.67 28.28
C ARG A 790 5.32 -43.16 29.51
N ASN A 791 4.70 -42.24 30.25
CA ASN A 791 3.96 -42.52 31.49
C ASN A 791 2.43 -42.57 31.28
N SER A 792 1.97 -42.77 30.04
CA SER A 792 0.55 -42.76 29.66
C SER A 792 0.18 -44.02 28.88
N ALA A 793 -1.11 -44.31 28.78
CA ALA A 793 -1.64 -45.38 27.93
C ALA A 793 -1.58 -45.04 26.43
N ILE A 794 -1.36 -43.77 26.08
CA ILE A 794 -1.20 -43.28 24.70
C ILE A 794 0.19 -43.67 24.20
N LYS A 795 0.28 -44.20 22.98
CA LYS A 795 1.56 -44.50 22.30
C LYS A 795 1.64 -43.78 20.97
N VAL A 796 2.83 -43.31 20.61
CA VAL A 796 3.13 -42.81 19.27
C VAL A 796 3.37 -44.00 18.35
N LEU A 797 2.43 -44.27 17.43
CA LEU A 797 2.51 -45.38 16.49
C LEU A 797 3.58 -45.12 15.42
N LYS A 798 3.52 -43.92 14.81
CA LYS A 798 4.47 -43.44 13.80
C LYS A 798 4.43 -41.91 13.71
N VAL A 799 5.51 -41.31 13.23
CA VAL A 799 5.61 -39.88 12.93
C VAL A 799 5.97 -39.72 11.47
N VAL A 800 5.23 -38.88 10.74
CA VAL A 800 5.35 -38.73 9.29
C VAL A 800 5.61 -37.26 8.95
N LYS A 801 6.59 -37.04 8.06
CA LYS A 801 6.83 -35.73 7.44
C LYS A 801 5.81 -35.50 6.32
N GLY A 802 5.06 -34.42 6.41
CA GLY A 802 4.09 -33.94 5.41
C GLY A 802 4.45 -32.56 4.87
N GLY A 803 3.47 -31.86 4.33
CA GLY A 803 3.64 -30.52 3.78
C GLY A 803 4.56 -30.44 2.56
N SER A 804 4.92 -29.21 2.20
CA SER A 804 5.69 -28.89 1.00
C SER A 804 7.13 -29.41 1.06
N LEU A 805 7.73 -29.47 2.24
CA LEU A 805 9.06 -30.03 2.46
C LEU A 805 9.10 -31.52 2.09
N ALA A 806 8.19 -32.33 2.64
CA ALA A 806 8.17 -33.77 2.39
C ALA A 806 7.78 -34.11 0.95
N LYS A 807 6.89 -33.32 0.34
CA LYS A 807 6.52 -33.44 -1.09
C LYS A 807 7.68 -33.07 -2.03
N GLY A 808 8.72 -32.40 -1.53
CA GLY A 808 9.83 -31.90 -2.35
C GLY A 808 9.44 -30.70 -3.21
N THR A 809 8.46 -29.90 -2.78
CA THR A 809 7.92 -28.70 -3.45
C THR A 809 8.02 -27.44 -2.57
N ALA A 810 8.85 -27.50 -1.52
CA ALA A 810 9.19 -26.38 -0.64
C ALA A 810 9.80 -25.18 -1.40
N LEU A 811 9.47 -23.97 -0.93
CA LEU A 811 9.95 -22.69 -1.44
C LEU A 811 10.98 -22.08 -0.49
N GLN A 812 12.06 -21.52 -1.03
CA GLN A 812 13.08 -20.82 -0.26
C GLN A 812 12.48 -19.70 0.62
N GLY A 813 12.94 -19.58 1.86
CA GLY A 813 12.62 -18.49 2.80
C GLY A 813 11.21 -18.47 3.38
N CYS A 814 10.31 -19.34 2.95
CA CYS A 814 9.00 -19.52 3.59
C CYS A 814 8.45 -20.91 3.24
N SER A 815 9.18 -21.95 3.66
CA SER A 815 8.75 -23.34 3.51
C SER A 815 7.80 -23.73 4.64
N ASP A 816 6.67 -24.32 4.24
CA ASP A 816 5.72 -25.00 5.11
C ASP A 816 6.00 -26.51 5.15
N ALA A 817 5.99 -27.08 6.34
CA ALA A 817 6.14 -28.51 6.57
C ALA A 817 5.14 -28.97 7.64
N ASP A 818 4.66 -30.21 7.50
CA ASP A 818 3.80 -30.81 8.51
C ASP A 818 4.56 -31.94 9.22
N LEU A 819 4.37 -32.07 10.52
CA LEU A 819 4.82 -33.19 11.31
C LEU A 819 3.61 -33.92 11.89
N VAL A 820 3.20 -34.99 11.21
CA VAL A 820 1.99 -35.75 11.56
C VAL A 820 2.33 -36.84 12.56
N VAL A 821 1.72 -36.78 13.74
CA VAL A 821 1.97 -37.71 14.86
C VAL A 821 0.78 -38.66 15.00
N PHE A 822 0.96 -39.92 14.65
CA PHE A 822 -0.10 -40.92 14.73
C PHE A 822 -0.15 -41.56 16.11
N LEU A 823 -1.30 -41.50 16.78
CA LEU A 823 -1.45 -41.90 18.17
C LEU A 823 -2.38 -43.10 18.34
N SER A 824 -2.06 -43.98 19.29
CA SER A 824 -2.84 -45.19 19.59
C SER A 824 -4.18 -44.93 20.28
N CYS A 825 -4.40 -43.72 20.79
CA CYS A 825 -5.64 -43.36 21.45
C CYS A 825 -6.79 -43.03 20.49
N PHE A 826 -6.50 -42.93 19.19
CA PHE A 826 -7.52 -42.75 18.16
C PHE A 826 -7.78 -44.11 17.49
N SER A 827 -9.01 -44.58 17.54
CA SER A 827 -9.48 -45.82 16.91
C SER A 827 -10.39 -45.58 15.70
N GLN A 828 -10.89 -44.35 15.55
CA GLN A 828 -11.77 -43.91 14.46
C GLN A 828 -11.51 -42.44 14.13
N PHE A 829 -11.99 -41.98 12.96
CA PHE A 829 -11.76 -40.62 12.46
C PHE A 829 -12.24 -39.54 13.45
N THR A 830 -13.46 -39.67 13.98
CA THR A 830 -14.12 -38.68 14.85
C THR A 830 -13.40 -38.41 16.18
N GLU A 831 -12.46 -39.26 16.60
CA GLU A 831 -11.76 -39.14 17.88
C GLU A 831 -10.59 -38.14 17.86
N GLN A 832 -10.14 -37.68 16.70
CA GLN A 832 -9.01 -36.72 16.59
C GLN A 832 -9.29 -35.34 17.21
N GLY A 833 -10.57 -34.99 17.37
CA GLY A 833 -10.98 -33.76 18.05
C GLY A 833 -10.95 -33.87 19.58
N ASN A 834 -11.08 -35.08 20.11
CA ASN A 834 -11.18 -35.34 21.54
C ASN A 834 -9.79 -35.28 22.19
N ARG A 835 -9.65 -34.62 23.36
CA ARG A 835 -8.38 -34.47 24.10
C ARG A 835 -7.25 -33.78 23.33
N ARG A 836 -7.55 -33.07 22.22
CA ARG A 836 -6.55 -32.39 21.37
C ARG A 836 -5.63 -31.45 22.15
N ALA A 837 -6.17 -30.69 23.10
CA ALA A 837 -5.39 -29.75 23.91
C ALA A 837 -4.36 -30.47 24.82
N GLU A 838 -4.75 -31.57 25.45
CA GLU A 838 -3.88 -32.41 26.30
C GLU A 838 -2.74 -33.01 25.47
N ILE A 839 -3.07 -33.57 24.31
CA ILE A 839 -2.10 -34.17 23.38
C ILE A 839 -1.12 -33.12 22.86
N ILE A 840 -1.60 -31.94 22.45
CA ILE A 840 -0.74 -30.86 21.99
C ILE A 840 0.16 -30.33 23.11
N SER A 841 -0.36 -30.23 24.35
CA SER A 841 0.42 -29.80 25.51
C SER A 841 1.56 -30.77 25.80
N GLU A 842 1.30 -32.07 25.80
CA GLU A 842 2.33 -33.09 26.00
C GLU A 842 3.38 -33.03 24.88
N ILE A 843 2.96 -33.00 23.61
CA ILE A 843 3.91 -32.93 22.49
C ILE A 843 4.76 -31.66 22.57
N ARG A 844 4.19 -30.52 22.97
CA ARG A 844 4.96 -29.28 23.20
C ARG A 844 6.03 -29.47 24.28
N ALA A 845 5.66 -30.01 25.45
CA ALA A 845 6.61 -30.25 26.53
C ALA A 845 7.78 -31.14 26.07
N GLN A 846 7.49 -32.16 25.25
CA GLN A 846 8.51 -33.04 24.70
C GLN A 846 9.36 -32.38 23.61
N LEU A 847 8.81 -31.46 22.81
CA LEU A 847 9.61 -30.65 21.88
C LEU A 847 10.55 -29.69 22.63
N GLU A 848 10.09 -29.09 23.73
CA GLU A 848 10.91 -28.23 24.59
C GLU A 848 12.03 -29.02 25.28
N ALA A 849 11.74 -30.24 25.78
CA ALA A 849 12.76 -31.15 26.30
C ALA A 849 13.77 -31.55 25.21
N CYS A 850 13.29 -31.91 24.01
CA CYS A 850 14.15 -32.22 22.87
C CYS A 850 15.08 -31.05 22.51
N GLN A 851 14.55 -29.82 22.53
CA GLN A 851 15.33 -28.61 22.27
C GLN A 851 16.46 -28.39 23.31
N GLN A 852 16.25 -28.78 24.56
CA GLN A 852 17.23 -28.64 25.64
C GLN A 852 18.26 -29.78 25.69
N GLU A 853 17.82 -31.01 25.43
CA GLU A 853 18.64 -32.21 25.55
C GLU A 853 19.49 -32.50 24.31
N MET A 854 19.01 -32.11 23.12
CA MET A 854 19.66 -32.41 21.85
C MET A 854 20.41 -31.22 21.27
N GLN A 855 21.45 -31.51 20.46
CA GLN A 855 22.22 -30.51 19.73
C GLN A 855 21.75 -30.45 18.27
N PHE A 856 21.45 -29.24 17.78
CA PHE A 856 20.98 -28.99 16.43
C PHE A 856 21.93 -28.06 15.66
N GLU A 857 22.20 -28.40 14.39
CA GLU A 857 22.94 -27.53 13.45
C GLU A 857 22.11 -26.33 12.96
N VAL A 858 20.81 -26.34 13.24
CA VAL A 858 19.85 -25.29 12.96
C VAL A 858 19.39 -24.67 14.27
N LYS A 859 18.98 -23.40 14.22
CA LYS A 859 18.33 -22.77 15.36
C LYS A 859 16.88 -23.24 15.40
N PHE A 860 16.56 -24.02 16.43
CA PHE A 860 15.24 -24.55 16.71
C PHE A 860 14.50 -23.60 17.65
N GLU A 861 13.36 -23.05 17.22
CA GLU A 861 12.53 -22.13 18.03
C GLU A 861 11.09 -22.61 18.15
N ILE A 862 10.57 -22.58 19.38
CA ILE A 862 9.18 -22.89 19.70
C ILE A 862 8.51 -21.59 20.18
N PRO A 863 7.39 -21.13 19.57
CA PRO A 863 6.72 -19.90 19.98
C PRO A 863 6.24 -19.97 21.44
N LYS A 864 6.53 -18.92 22.21
CA LYS A 864 6.19 -18.81 23.65
C LYS A 864 4.68 -18.68 23.93
N TRP A 865 3.86 -18.41 22.92
CA TRP A 865 2.42 -18.22 23.10
C TRP A 865 1.66 -19.53 22.90
N GLU A 866 0.81 -19.87 23.87
CA GLU A 866 -0.08 -21.03 23.82
C GLU A 866 -1.25 -20.78 22.87
N ASN A 867 -1.27 -21.49 21.74
CA ASN A 867 -2.48 -21.70 20.97
C ASN A 867 -2.94 -23.14 21.21
N SER A 868 -3.99 -23.32 22.00
CA SER A 868 -4.51 -24.64 22.39
C SER A 868 -4.99 -25.51 21.21
N ARG A 869 -5.02 -24.97 19.98
CA ARG A 869 -5.50 -25.67 18.78
C ARG A 869 -4.42 -26.08 17.79
N VAL A 870 -3.27 -25.40 17.78
CA VAL A 870 -2.19 -25.60 16.79
C VAL A 870 -0.83 -25.46 17.48
N LEU A 871 0.01 -26.48 17.34
CA LEU A 871 1.40 -26.48 17.78
C LEU A 871 2.29 -26.30 16.55
N SER A 872 3.17 -25.32 16.59
CA SER A 872 4.15 -25.09 15.53
C SER A 872 5.52 -24.74 16.09
N PHE A 873 6.56 -24.97 15.28
CA PHE A 873 7.94 -24.59 15.58
C PHE A 873 8.67 -24.22 14.30
N SER A 874 9.79 -23.51 14.42
CA SER A 874 10.61 -23.13 13.26
C SER A 874 12.03 -23.68 13.38
N LEU A 875 12.59 -24.08 12.24
CA LEU A 875 14.00 -24.43 12.08
C LEU A 875 14.64 -23.39 11.15
N THR A 876 15.59 -22.63 11.68
CA THR A 876 16.25 -21.53 10.96
C THR A 876 17.75 -21.81 10.80
N SER A 877 18.32 -21.40 9.67
CA SER A 877 19.77 -21.55 9.46
C SER A 877 20.53 -20.61 10.38
N GLN A 878 21.62 -21.10 10.98
CA GLN A 878 22.51 -20.28 11.80
C GLN A 878 23.45 -19.41 10.95
N THR A 879 23.66 -19.77 9.68
CA THR A 879 24.63 -19.12 8.78
C THR A 879 23.97 -18.36 7.63
N MET A 880 22.74 -18.69 7.26
CA MET A 880 22.00 -18.05 6.16
C MET A 880 20.72 -17.39 6.68
N LEU A 881 20.68 -16.06 6.67
CA LEU A 881 19.58 -15.27 7.25
C LEU A 881 18.20 -15.52 6.59
N ASP A 882 18.19 -15.97 5.33
CA ASP A 882 16.97 -16.11 4.51
C ASP A 882 16.42 -17.54 4.44
N GLN A 883 16.89 -18.44 5.30
CA GLN A 883 16.56 -19.86 5.25
C GLN A 883 15.85 -20.28 6.55
N SER A 884 14.55 -20.51 6.44
CA SER A 884 13.70 -21.02 7.51
C SER A 884 12.67 -22.02 6.99
N VAL A 885 12.27 -22.94 7.86
CA VAL A 885 11.14 -23.83 7.64
C VAL A 885 10.26 -23.81 8.88
N ASP A 886 8.98 -23.54 8.69
CA ASP A 886 7.96 -23.59 9.74
C ASP A 886 7.25 -24.95 9.69
N PHE A 887 7.15 -25.59 10.84
CA PHE A 887 6.54 -26.90 11.03
C PHE A 887 5.24 -26.79 11.82
N ASP A 888 4.15 -27.32 11.27
CA ASP A 888 2.91 -27.55 12.00
C ASP A 888 2.85 -28.99 12.50
N VAL A 889 2.55 -29.18 13.79
CA VAL A 889 2.49 -30.51 14.41
C VAL A 889 1.04 -30.96 14.55
N LEU A 890 0.71 -32.08 13.91
CA LEU A 890 -0.67 -32.52 13.68
C LEU A 890 -0.90 -33.95 14.20
N PRO A 891 -1.60 -34.12 15.34
CA PRO A 891 -2.05 -35.43 15.79
C PRO A 891 -3.06 -36.03 14.81
N ALA A 892 -2.95 -37.32 14.48
CA ALA A 892 -3.83 -37.99 13.51
C ALA A 892 -4.15 -39.45 13.87
N PHE A 893 -5.30 -39.94 13.40
CA PHE A 893 -5.68 -41.36 13.45
C PHE A 893 -4.94 -42.16 12.37
N ASN A 894 -4.43 -43.34 12.72
CA ASN A 894 -3.70 -44.19 11.79
C ASN A 894 -4.62 -45.06 10.92
N ALA A 895 -5.44 -44.42 10.08
CA ALA A 895 -6.40 -45.11 9.22
C ALA A 895 -5.74 -46.07 8.20
N LEU A 896 -4.50 -45.81 7.80
CA LEU A 896 -3.79 -46.58 6.78
C LEU A 896 -2.96 -47.75 7.34
N GLY A 897 -2.76 -47.81 8.66
CA GLY A 897 -1.88 -48.82 9.26
C GLY A 897 -0.42 -48.64 8.81
N GLN A 898 0.17 -49.69 8.21
CA GLN A 898 1.53 -49.67 7.67
C GLN A 898 1.49 -49.46 6.15
N VAL A 899 2.07 -48.35 5.68
CA VAL A 899 2.17 -48.02 4.26
C VAL A 899 3.49 -48.55 3.69
N ILE A 900 3.42 -49.28 2.59
CA ILE A 900 4.57 -49.84 1.85
C ILE A 900 4.54 -49.39 0.37
N PRO A 901 5.65 -49.43 -0.37
CA PRO A 901 5.65 -49.08 -1.80
C PRO A 901 4.63 -49.92 -2.59
N GLY A 902 3.80 -49.25 -3.39
CA GLY A 902 2.71 -49.91 -4.14
C GLY A 902 1.46 -50.24 -3.33
N TYR A 903 1.41 -49.85 -2.05
CA TYR A 903 0.24 -50.03 -1.19
C TYR A 903 -0.97 -49.28 -1.75
N ARG A 904 -2.09 -50.00 -1.86
CA ARG A 904 -3.40 -49.45 -2.15
C ARG A 904 -4.31 -49.64 -0.94
N PRO A 905 -4.88 -48.58 -0.37
CA PRO A 905 -5.74 -48.72 0.81
C PRO A 905 -6.95 -49.62 0.52
N PRO A 906 -7.36 -50.49 1.46
CA PRO A 906 -8.62 -51.22 1.38
C PRO A 906 -9.81 -50.27 1.26
N SER A 907 -10.82 -50.64 0.47
CA SER A 907 -12.03 -49.81 0.29
C SER A 907 -12.71 -49.46 1.62
N GLN A 908 -12.64 -50.35 2.62
CA GLN A 908 -13.22 -50.14 3.94
C GLN A 908 -12.72 -48.84 4.60
N VAL A 909 -11.45 -48.47 4.43
CA VAL A 909 -10.89 -47.22 4.99
C VAL A 909 -11.66 -46.01 4.48
N TYR A 910 -11.99 -46.01 3.18
CA TYR A 910 -12.75 -44.92 2.56
C TYR A 910 -14.25 -45.00 2.87
N VAL A 911 -14.81 -46.19 3.06
CA VAL A 911 -16.19 -46.36 3.54
C VAL A 911 -16.34 -45.75 4.94
N ASP A 912 -15.42 -46.08 5.85
CA ASP A 912 -15.41 -45.56 7.22
C ASP A 912 -15.22 -44.04 7.23
N LEU A 913 -14.36 -43.52 6.35
CA LEU A 913 -14.19 -42.07 6.14
C LEU A 913 -15.48 -41.40 5.67
N ILE A 914 -16.16 -41.97 4.67
CA ILE A 914 -17.42 -41.45 4.11
C ILE A 914 -18.54 -41.49 5.17
N HIS A 915 -18.61 -42.53 5.99
CA HIS A 915 -19.57 -42.58 7.10
C HIS A 915 -19.26 -41.58 8.22
N SER A 916 -17.99 -41.23 8.40
CA SER A 916 -17.52 -40.24 9.39
C SER A 916 -17.50 -38.80 8.84
N TYR A 917 -17.89 -38.60 7.58
CA TYR A 917 -17.76 -37.34 6.85
C TYR A 917 -18.73 -36.27 7.37
N ASN A 918 -18.18 -35.14 7.82
CA ASN A 918 -18.95 -33.94 8.17
C ASN A 918 -18.47 -32.73 7.35
N HIS A 919 -17.16 -32.47 7.31
CA HIS A 919 -16.55 -31.43 6.49
C HIS A 919 -15.55 -32.00 5.47
N ALA A 920 -15.39 -31.32 4.33
CA ALA A 920 -14.45 -31.72 3.30
C ALA A 920 -12.99 -31.65 3.79
N GLY A 921 -12.26 -32.76 3.67
CA GLY A 921 -10.83 -32.83 4.01
C GLY A 921 -10.51 -32.74 5.51
N GLU A 922 -11.51 -32.89 6.39
CA GLU A 922 -11.36 -32.82 7.85
C GLU A 922 -10.28 -33.77 8.38
N TYR A 923 -10.19 -34.96 7.79
CA TYR A 923 -9.26 -36.01 8.19
C TYR A 923 -8.09 -36.19 7.21
N SER A 924 -7.80 -35.19 6.39
CA SER A 924 -6.73 -35.23 5.38
C SER A 924 -5.35 -35.59 5.96
N THR A 925 -5.09 -35.24 7.23
CA THR A 925 -3.87 -35.62 7.97
C THR A 925 -3.68 -37.14 8.10
N CYS A 926 -4.75 -37.94 8.06
CA CYS A 926 -4.66 -39.41 8.07
C CYS A 926 -4.00 -39.96 6.80
N PHE A 927 -4.09 -39.19 5.71
CA PHE A 927 -3.70 -39.62 4.36
C PHE A 927 -2.43 -38.92 3.87
N THR A 928 -1.71 -38.22 4.76
CA THR A 928 -0.50 -37.46 4.42
C THR A 928 0.59 -38.29 3.73
N GLU A 929 0.74 -39.57 4.07
CA GLU A 929 1.69 -40.45 3.37
C GLU A 929 1.33 -40.61 1.89
N LEU A 930 0.06 -40.86 1.58
CA LEU A 930 -0.41 -40.99 0.20
C LEU A 930 -0.32 -39.67 -0.57
N GLN A 931 -0.66 -38.54 0.07
CA GLN A 931 -0.51 -37.20 -0.53
C GLN A 931 0.95 -36.90 -0.86
N ARG A 932 1.88 -37.22 0.06
CA ARG A 932 3.32 -37.07 -0.13
C ARG A 932 3.79 -37.93 -1.30
N ASP A 933 3.48 -39.21 -1.28
CA ASP A 933 3.99 -40.19 -2.25
C ASP A 933 3.48 -39.92 -3.67
N PHE A 934 2.26 -39.38 -3.79
CA PHE A 934 1.69 -38.93 -5.05
C PHE A 934 2.53 -37.84 -5.75
N ILE A 935 3.15 -36.95 -4.97
CA ILE A 935 4.00 -35.86 -5.50
C ILE A 935 5.48 -36.25 -5.57
N VAL A 936 6.00 -36.96 -4.56
CA VAL A 936 7.43 -37.32 -4.47
C VAL A 936 7.87 -38.14 -5.68
N SER A 937 7.02 -39.06 -6.13
CA SER A 937 7.25 -39.94 -7.29
C SER A 937 7.35 -39.19 -8.63
N ARG A 938 7.01 -37.90 -8.68
CA ARG A 938 7.00 -37.12 -9.92
C ARG A 938 8.38 -36.56 -10.29
N PRO A 939 8.65 -36.30 -11.58
CA PRO A 939 9.92 -35.78 -12.05
C PRO A 939 10.34 -34.48 -11.35
N THR A 940 11.64 -34.30 -11.14
CA THR A 940 12.21 -33.09 -10.50
C THR A 940 11.76 -31.81 -11.20
N LYS A 941 11.69 -31.82 -12.54
CA LYS A 941 11.26 -30.66 -13.33
C LYS A 941 9.79 -30.29 -13.10
N LEU A 942 8.91 -31.28 -12.89
CA LEU A 942 7.52 -31.03 -12.49
C LEU A 942 7.44 -30.38 -11.10
N LYS A 943 8.24 -30.86 -10.15
CA LYS A 943 8.32 -30.23 -8.82
C LYS A 943 8.84 -28.79 -8.89
N SER A 944 9.73 -28.48 -9.83
CA SER A 944 10.13 -27.11 -10.15
C SER A 944 8.96 -26.28 -10.69
N LEU A 945 8.18 -26.79 -11.64
CA LEU A 945 6.97 -26.11 -12.11
C LEU A 945 5.97 -25.86 -10.97
N ILE A 946 5.77 -26.83 -10.07
CA ILE A 946 4.92 -26.65 -8.88
C ILE A 946 5.44 -25.49 -8.01
N ARG A 947 6.76 -25.38 -7.78
CA ARG A 947 7.32 -24.21 -7.06
C ARG A 947 6.99 -22.90 -7.76
N LEU A 948 7.08 -22.85 -9.09
CA LEU A 948 6.74 -21.64 -9.85
C LEU A 948 5.28 -21.23 -9.65
N VAL A 949 4.36 -22.19 -9.76
CA VAL A 949 2.92 -21.96 -9.58
C VAL A 949 2.61 -21.54 -8.15
N LYS A 950 3.26 -22.17 -7.16
CA LYS A 950 3.15 -21.80 -5.75
C LYS A 950 3.65 -20.38 -5.49
N HIS A 951 4.76 -20.00 -6.11
CA HIS A 951 5.30 -18.65 -6.02
C HIS A 951 4.32 -17.64 -6.65
N TRP A 952 3.83 -17.91 -7.86
CA TRP A 952 2.81 -17.09 -8.51
C TRP A 952 1.56 -16.92 -7.64
N TYR A 953 1.03 -18.02 -7.08
CA TYR A 953 -0.12 -17.99 -6.17
C TYR A 953 0.13 -17.10 -4.94
N ARG A 954 1.36 -17.11 -4.37
CA ARG A 954 1.73 -16.22 -3.26
C ARG A 954 1.75 -14.75 -3.68
N GLN A 955 2.21 -14.44 -4.89
CA GLN A 955 2.16 -13.05 -5.41
C GLN A 955 0.70 -12.58 -5.54
N CYS A 956 -0.20 -13.43 -6.06
CA CYS A 956 -1.63 -13.13 -6.08
C CYS A 956 -2.22 -12.97 -4.67
N ASN A 957 -1.64 -13.64 -3.66
CA ASN A 957 -2.09 -13.51 -2.28
C ASN A 957 -1.82 -12.14 -1.64
N LYS A 958 -0.81 -11.41 -2.10
CA LYS A 958 -0.43 -10.08 -1.58
C LYS A 958 -1.39 -8.96 -2.02
N MET A 959 -2.24 -9.20 -3.03
CA MET A 959 -3.15 -8.19 -3.56
C MET A 959 -4.39 -7.98 -2.65
N PRO A 960 -4.98 -6.77 -2.61
CA PRO A 960 -6.20 -6.52 -1.84
C PRO A 960 -7.35 -7.40 -2.37
N LYS A 961 -7.81 -8.35 -1.57
CA LYS A 961 -8.95 -9.21 -1.92
C LYS A 961 -10.21 -8.68 -1.26
N GLY A 962 -11.33 -8.76 -1.99
CA GLY A 962 -12.66 -8.67 -1.39
C GLY A 962 -12.92 -9.83 -0.42
N LYS A 963 -14.18 -10.03 -0.01
CA LYS A 963 -14.53 -11.18 0.85
C LYS A 963 -14.30 -12.52 0.13
N GLY A 964 -13.76 -13.50 0.86
CA GLY A 964 -13.52 -14.89 0.40
C GLY A 964 -12.04 -15.27 0.32
N SER A 965 -11.73 -16.55 0.50
CA SER A 965 -10.37 -17.09 0.38
C SER A 965 -10.06 -17.51 -1.07
N LEU A 966 -8.78 -17.44 -1.46
CA LEU A 966 -8.33 -18.10 -2.69
C LEU A 966 -8.38 -19.63 -2.52
N PRO A 967 -8.37 -20.40 -3.62
CA PRO A 967 -8.32 -21.85 -3.55
C PRO A 967 -7.11 -22.33 -2.74
N PRO A 968 -7.19 -23.47 -2.04
CA PRO A 968 -6.06 -24.05 -1.34
C PRO A 968 -4.88 -24.26 -2.27
N GLN A 969 -3.67 -23.92 -1.81
CA GLN A 969 -2.43 -24.05 -2.58
C GLN A 969 -2.22 -25.48 -3.10
N HIS A 970 -2.60 -26.49 -2.31
CA HIS A 970 -2.53 -27.90 -2.72
C HIS A 970 -3.37 -28.20 -3.98
N GLY A 971 -4.52 -27.54 -4.16
CA GLY A 971 -5.33 -27.68 -5.37
C GLY A 971 -4.59 -27.24 -6.64
N LEU A 972 -3.74 -26.20 -6.55
CA LEU A 972 -2.90 -25.74 -7.66
C LEU A 972 -1.72 -26.68 -7.90
N GLU A 973 -1.17 -27.33 -6.87
CA GLU A 973 -0.16 -28.39 -7.04
C GLU A 973 -0.74 -29.55 -7.84
N LEU A 974 -1.95 -30.02 -7.47
CA LEU A 974 -2.64 -31.10 -8.19
C LEU A 974 -3.04 -30.69 -9.61
N LEU A 975 -3.51 -29.46 -9.81
CA LEU A 975 -3.82 -28.95 -11.14
C LEU A 975 -2.56 -28.89 -12.03
N THR A 976 -1.40 -28.59 -11.45
CA THR A 976 -0.11 -28.62 -12.15
C THR A 976 0.29 -30.05 -12.54
N VAL A 977 0.06 -31.03 -11.65
CA VAL A 977 0.27 -32.45 -11.97
C VAL A 977 -0.66 -32.89 -13.10
N TYR A 978 -1.95 -32.55 -13.02
CA TYR A 978 -2.93 -32.85 -14.06
C TYR A 978 -2.53 -32.26 -15.42
N ALA A 979 -2.13 -30.98 -15.45
CA ALA A 979 -1.69 -30.31 -16.67
C ALA A 979 -0.54 -31.07 -17.34
N TRP A 980 0.45 -31.50 -16.54
CA TRP A 980 1.58 -32.27 -17.03
C TRP A 980 1.19 -33.68 -17.47
N GLU A 981 0.35 -34.37 -16.68
CA GLU A 981 -0.13 -35.73 -17.00
C GLU A 981 -0.99 -35.77 -18.25
N GLN A 982 -1.78 -34.74 -18.57
CA GLN A 982 -2.62 -34.74 -19.77
C GLN A 982 -1.93 -34.13 -20.98
N GLY A 983 -0.98 -33.21 -20.78
CA GLY A 983 -0.42 -32.41 -21.86
C GLY A 983 0.97 -32.83 -22.34
N SER A 984 1.86 -33.22 -21.44
CA SER A 984 3.28 -33.44 -21.77
C SER A 984 3.77 -34.84 -21.43
N ARG A 985 3.60 -35.29 -20.18
CA ARG A 985 4.19 -36.53 -19.61
C ARG A 985 5.71 -36.68 -19.74
N ASP A 986 6.40 -35.67 -20.27
CA ASP A 986 7.85 -35.67 -20.45
C ASP A 986 8.54 -35.25 -19.15
N ALA A 987 9.63 -35.93 -18.77
CA ALA A 987 10.45 -35.52 -17.63
C ALA A 987 11.24 -34.22 -17.92
N GLN A 988 11.42 -33.85 -19.19
CA GLN A 988 12.21 -32.71 -19.65
C GLN A 988 11.40 -31.75 -20.55
N PHE A 989 10.35 -31.14 -19.99
CA PHE A 989 9.52 -30.17 -20.72
C PHE A 989 10.02 -28.71 -20.63
N ASN A 990 9.46 -27.81 -21.46
CA ASN A 990 9.72 -26.36 -21.36
C ASN A 990 8.90 -25.72 -20.21
N MET A 991 9.58 -25.03 -19.29
CA MET A 991 8.94 -24.51 -18.08
C MET A 991 7.86 -23.45 -18.36
N ALA A 992 8.05 -22.59 -19.36
CA ALA A 992 7.07 -21.57 -19.72
C ALA A 992 5.79 -22.18 -20.31
N GLN A 993 5.90 -23.22 -21.15
CA GLN A 993 4.74 -23.95 -21.66
C GLN A 993 3.94 -24.58 -20.53
N GLY A 994 4.62 -25.24 -19.58
CA GLY A 994 3.96 -25.83 -18.42
C GLY A 994 3.25 -24.79 -17.55
N PHE A 995 3.92 -23.67 -17.27
CA PHE A 995 3.33 -22.57 -16.49
C PHE A 995 2.13 -21.95 -17.20
N ARG A 996 2.26 -21.65 -18.49
CA ARG A 996 1.19 -21.12 -19.35
C ARG A 996 -0.03 -22.06 -19.41
N THR A 997 0.18 -23.37 -19.41
CA THR A 997 -0.90 -24.37 -19.39
C THR A 997 -1.67 -24.33 -18.07
N VAL A 998 -0.97 -24.22 -16.93
CA VAL A 998 -1.63 -24.11 -15.62
C VAL A 998 -2.45 -22.82 -15.52
N LEU A 999 -1.92 -21.68 -15.98
CA LEU A 999 -2.65 -20.42 -16.02
C LEU A 999 -3.92 -20.50 -16.88
N GLU A 1000 -3.89 -21.26 -17.97
CA GLU A 1000 -5.06 -21.48 -18.82
C GLU A 1000 -6.15 -22.27 -18.12
N LEU A 1001 -5.76 -23.39 -17.48
CA LEU A 1001 -6.69 -24.23 -16.73
C LEU A 1001 -7.35 -23.44 -15.60
N VAL A 1002 -6.57 -22.59 -14.90
CA VAL A 1002 -7.11 -21.67 -13.90
C VAL A 1002 -8.11 -20.69 -14.53
N SER A 1003 -7.83 -20.16 -15.72
CA SER A 1003 -8.75 -19.25 -16.44
C SER A 1003 -10.04 -19.94 -16.86
N GLN A 1004 -9.98 -21.26 -17.09
CA GLN A 1004 -11.10 -22.12 -17.45
C GLN A 1004 -11.69 -22.89 -16.24
N TYR A 1005 -11.49 -22.39 -15.00
CA TYR A 1005 -11.87 -23.10 -13.77
C TYR A 1005 -13.31 -23.64 -13.75
N ARG A 1006 -14.26 -22.96 -14.41
CA ARG A 1006 -15.66 -23.39 -14.51
C ARG A 1006 -15.85 -24.72 -15.23
N GLN A 1007 -14.84 -25.18 -15.98
CA GLN A 1007 -14.83 -26.44 -16.71
C GLN A 1007 -14.02 -27.52 -16.00
N LEU A 1008 -13.33 -27.21 -14.88
CA LEU A 1008 -12.46 -28.19 -14.24
C LEU A 1008 -13.24 -29.27 -13.50
N CYS A 1009 -12.99 -30.52 -13.89
CA CYS A 1009 -13.40 -31.72 -13.18
C CYS A 1009 -12.20 -32.69 -13.14
N VAL A 1010 -11.41 -32.63 -12.08
CA VAL A 1010 -10.14 -33.35 -11.96
C VAL A 1010 -10.18 -34.29 -10.76
N TYR A 1011 -9.88 -35.56 -10.99
CA TYR A 1011 -9.76 -36.57 -9.94
C TYR A 1011 -8.86 -37.72 -10.39
N TRP A 1012 -8.35 -38.48 -9.43
CA TRP A 1012 -7.57 -39.68 -9.68
C TRP A 1012 -8.22 -40.88 -9.00
N THR A 1013 -7.99 -42.07 -9.53
CA THR A 1013 -8.46 -43.34 -8.96
C THR A 1013 -7.30 -44.22 -8.51
N VAL A 1014 -6.18 -43.59 -8.13
CA VAL A 1014 -4.96 -44.27 -7.69
C VAL A 1014 -5.15 -44.97 -6.35
N ASN A 1015 -5.75 -44.29 -5.36
CA ASN A 1015 -5.94 -44.83 -4.02
C ASN A 1015 -7.37 -45.36 -3.80
N TYR A 1016 -8.39 -44.56 -4.12
CA TYR A 1016 -9.80 -44.97 -4.10
C TYR A 1016 -10.32 -45.33 -5.51
N SER A 1017 -11.40 -46.11 -5.63
CA SER A 1017 -12.00 -46.48 -6.92
C SER A 1017 -13.50 -46.75 -6.83
N ASN A 1018 -14.14 -46.91 -7.99
CA ASN A 1018 -15.57 -47.22 -8.15
C ASN A 1018 -15.94 -48.70 -7.96
N LYS A 1019 -15.01 -49.53 -7.46
CA LYS A 1019 -15.23 -50.96 -7.22
C LYS A 1019 -16.22 -51.21 -6.08
N ASP A 1020 -16.02 -50.51 -4.97
CA ASP A 1020 -16.94 -50.53 -3.83
C ASP A 1020 -18.18 -49.67 -4.12
N LYS A 1021 -19.36 -50.14 -3.71
CA LYS A 1021 -20.62 -49.46 -3.98
C LYS A 1021 -20.71 -48.11 -3.27
N THR A 1022 -20.40 -48.05 -1.98
CA THR A 1022 -20.50 -46.82 -1.19
C THR A 1022 -19.53 -45.76 -1.71
N VAL A 1023 -18.29 -46.15 -2.00
CA VAL A 1023 -17.29 -45.23 -2.56
C VAL A 1023 -17.70 -44.74 -3.96
N ARG A 1024 -18.22 -45.63 -4.82
CA ARG A 1024 -18.70 -45.25 -6.16
C ARG A 1024 -19.85 -44.26 -6.09
N ASP A 1025 -20.87 -44.55 -5.27
CA ASP A 1025 -22.05 -43.72 -5.16
C ASP A 1025 -21.68 -42.32 -4.63
N PHE A 1026 -20.74 -42.26 -3.68
CA PHE A 1026 -20.18 -41.00 -3.17
C PHE A 1026 -19.39 -40.22 -4.23
N LEU A 1027 -18.52 -40.88 -5.01
CA LEU A 1027 -17.76 -40.24 -6.08
C LEU A 1027 -18.70 -39.68 -7.16
N ASN A 1028 -19.69 -40.46 -7.59
CA ASN A 1028 -20.69 -40.00 -8.54
C ASN A 1028 -21.43 -38.75 -8.03
N TRP A 1029 -21.84 -38.75 -6.76
CA TRP A 1029 -22.46 -37.60 -6.14
C TRP A 1029 -21.52 -36.37 -6.08
N LYS A 1030 -20.23 -36.57 -5.75
CA LYS A 1030 -19.23 -35.50 -5.73
C LYS A 1030 -18.97 -34.91 -7.12
N LEU A 1031 -18.90 -35.74 -8.15
CA LEU A 1031 -18.62 -35.32 -9.53
C LEU A 1031 -19.78 -34.54 -10.17
N LEU A 1032 -21.00 -34.64 -9.61
CA LEU A 1032 -22.17 -33.86 -10.02
C LEU A 1032 -22.24 -32.47 -9.37
N GLN A 1033 -21.33 -32.14 -8.43
CA GLN A 1033 -21.31 -30.84 -7.76
C GLN A 1033 -20.89 -29.69 -8.69
N PRO A 1034 -21.14 -28.42 -8.31
CA PRO A 1034 -20.66 -27.29 -9.08
C PRO A 1034 -19.13 -27.27 -9.23
N ARG A 1035 -18.66 -27.08 -10.46
CA ARG A 1035 -17.23 -26.91 -10.79
C ARG A 1035 -16.67 -25.60 -10.23
N PRO A 1036 -15.36 -25.51 -9.93
CA PRO A 1036 -14.33 -26.52 -10.18
C PRO A 1036 -14.36 -27.67 -9.18
N ILE A 1037 -14.15 -28.88 -9.67
CA ILE A 1037 -13.94 -30.08 -8.85
C ILE A 1037 -12.48 -30.49 -9.01
N ILE A 1038 -11.75 -30.53 -7.90
CA ILE A 1038 -10.38 -31.06 -7.84
C ILE A 1038 -10.32 -31.95 -6.62
N LEU A 1039 -10.52 -33.26 -6.81
CA LEU A 1039 -10.48 -34.22 -5.70
C LEU A 1039 -9.03 -34.58 -5.36
N ASP A 1040 -8.71 -34.54 -4.07
CA ASP A 1040 -7.42 -34.99 -3.57
C ASP A 1040 -7.22 -36.49 -3.89
N PRO A 1041 -6.13 -36.90 -4.57
CA PRO A 1041 -5.86 -38.30 -4.90
C PRO A 1041 -5.76 -39.22 -3.68
N ALA A 1042 -5.53 -38.69 -2.48
CA ALA A 1042 -5.42 -39.42 -1.24
C ALA A 1042 -6.73 -39.49 -0.43
N ASP A 1043 -7.59 -38.47 -0.56
CA ASP A 1043 -8.84 -38.31 0.20
C ASP A 1043 -10.01 -37.94 -0.74
N PRO A 1044 -10.94 -38.87 -1.03
CA PRO A 1044 -12.05 -38.62 -1.95
C PRO A 1044 -13.06 -37.58 -1.43
N THR A 1045 -13.00 -37.24 -0.14
CA THR A 1045 -13.88 -36.24 0.47
C THR A 1045 -13.36 -34.80 0.29
N GLY A 1046 -12.06 -34.65 0.06
CA GLY A 1046 -11.36 -33.37 -0.09
C GLY A 1046 -11.48 -32.78 -1.49
N ASN A 1047 -12.57 -32.06 -1.77
CA ASN A 1047 -12.66 -31.24 -2.99
C ASN A 1047 -11.95 -29.90 -2.76
N LEU A 1048 -10.77 -29.74 -3.37
CA LEU A 1048 -9.92 -28.55 -3.29
C LEU A 1048 -10.35 -27.42 -4.24
N GLY A 1049 -11.38 -27.64 -5.06
CA GLY A 1049 -11.94 -26.63 -5.96
C GLY A 1049 -13.10 -25.81 -5.37
N HIS A 1050 -13.81 -26.33 -4.37
CA HIS A 1050 -15.09 -25.78 -3.93
C HIS A 1050 -15.00 -24.46 -3.14
N ASN A 1051 -16.02 -23.60 -3.25
CA ASN A 1051 -16.22 -22.37 -2.46
C ASN A 1051 -15.01 -21.40 -2.36
N ALA A 1052 -14.19 -21.34 -3.40
CA ALA A 1052 -13.00 -20.49 -3.44
C ALA A 1052 -13.03 -19.45 -4.57
N ARG A 1053 -12.29 -18.35 -4.39
CA ARG A 1053 -12.20 -17.22 -5.34
C ARG A 1053 -11.30 -17.52 -6.55
N TRP A 1054 -11.67 -18.55 -7.33
CA TRP A 1054 -11.01 -18.88 -8.60
C TRP A 1054 -11.13 -17.77 -9.64
N ASP A 1055 -12.18 -16.96 -9.58
CA ASP A 1055 -12.38 -15.77 -10.41
C ASP A 1055 -11.23 -14.76 -10.27
N LEU A 1056 -10.71 -14.57 -9.06
CA LEU A 1056 -9.56 -13.68 -8.83
C LEU A 1056 -8.28 -14.28 -9.42
N LEU A 1057 -8.04 -15.58 -9.21
CA LEU A 1057 -6.89 -16.25 -9.81
C LEU A 1057 -6.96 -16.27 -11.34
N ALA A 1058 -8.14 -16.41 -11.93
CA ALA A 1058 -8.34 -16.35 -13.37
C ALA A 1058 -8.00 -14.97 -13.95
N LYS A 1059 -8.37 -13.89 -13.24
CA LYS A 1059 -8.01 -12.52 -13.64
C LYS A 1059 -6.48 -12.29 -13.60
N GLU A 1060 -5.83 -12.76 -12.53
CA GLU A 1060 -4.37 -12.68 -12.41
C GLU A 1060 -3.66 -13.58 -13.43
N ALA A 1061 -4.21 -14.77 -13.71
CA ALA A 1061 -3.71 -15.66 -14.73
C ALA A 1061 -3.74 -14.99 -16.11
N ALA A 1062 -4.83 -14.30 -16.47
CA ALA A 1062 -4.91 -13.53 -17.71
C ALA A 1062 -3.81 -12.47 -17.83
N ALA A 1063 -3.51 -11.74 -16.75
CA ALA A 1063 -2.43 -10.76 -16.74
C ALA A 1063 -1.05 -11.42 -16.94
N TYR A 1064 -0.78 -12.55 -16.28
CA TYR A 1064 0.48 -13.29 -16.42
C TYR A 1064 0.64 -13.99 -17.77
N MET A 1065 -0.45 -14.41 -18.41
CA MET A 1065 -0.42 -14.96 -19.77
C MET A 1065 0.03 -13.92 -20.80
N SER A 1066 -0.19 -12.63 -20.52
CA SER A 1066 0.30 -11.51 -21.34
C SER A 1066 1.68 -10.99 -20.92
N ALA A 1067 2.30 -11.57 -19.89
CA ALA A 1067 3.56 -11.11 -19.33
C ALA A 1067 4.78 -11.82 -19.95
N LEU A 1068 5.99 -11.32 -19.68
CA LEU A 1068 7.22 -11.77 -20.33
C LEU A 1068 7.56 -13.24 -20.05
N CYS A 1069 7.10 -13.77 -18.91
CA CYS A 1069 7.25 -15.19 -18.56
C CYS A 1069 6.43 -16.14 -19.44
N CYS A 1070 5.44 -15.62 -20.17
CA CYS A 1070 4.54 -16.36 -21.05
C CYS A 1070 4.61 -15.87 -22.50
N MET A 1071 5.59 -15.03 -22.83
CA MET A 1071 5.82 -14.49 -24.18
C MET A 1071 7.16 -14.98 -24.71
N SER A 1072 7.19 -15.30 -26.00
CA SER A 1072 8.43 -15.62 -26.69
C SER A 1072 9.23 -14.34 -26.99
N ARG A 1073 10.45 -14.48 -27.52
CA ARG A 1073 11.31 -13.33 -27.85
C ARG A 1073 10.74 -12.44 -28.94
N ASP A 1074 9.96 -12.99 -29.87
CA ASP A 1074 9.33 -12.21 -30.94
C ASP A 1074 8.05 -11.48 -30.47
N GLY A 1075 7.57 -11.76 -29.26
CA GLY A 1075 6.35 -11.19 -28.68
C GLY A 1075 5.10 -12.06 -28.88
N SER A 1076 5.22 -13.23 -29.51
CA SER A 1076 4.13 -14.19 -29.61
C SER A 1076 3.88 -14.89 -28.26
N PRO A 1077 2.61 -15.20 -27.92
CA PRO A 1077 2.29 -15.97 -26.73
C PRO A 1077 2.87 -17.38 -26.81
N ILE A 1078 3.49 -17.84 -25.72
CA ILE A 1078 3.90 -19.23 -25.56
C ILE A 1078 2.65 -20.11 -25.67
N GLN A 1079 2.73 -21.16 -26.47
CA GLN A 1079 1.61 -22.08 -26.65
C GLN A 1079 1.49 -23.03 -25.44
N PRO A 1080 0.28 -23.19 -24.87
CA PRO A 1080 0.01 -24.17 -23.82
C PRO A 1080 0.08 -25.59 -24.39
N TRP A 1081 0.19 -26.58 -23.50
CA TRP A 1081 0.01 -27.98 -23.89
C TRP A 1081 -1.44 -28.25 -24.29
N PRO A 1082 -1.71 -29.21 -25.20
CA PRO A 1082 -3.06 -29.55 -25.63
C PRO A 1082 -3.80 -30.36 -24.54
N VAL A 1083 -4.12 -29.71 -23.43
CA VAL A 1083 -4.88 -30.30 -22.31
C VAL A 1083 -6.36 -30.01 -22.53
N LYS A 1084 -7.19 -31.05 -22.59
CA LYS A 1084 -8.64 -30.89 -22.51
C LYS A 1084 -9.04 -30.80 -21.04
N PRO A 1085 -9.86 -29.82 -20.62
CA PRO A 1085 -10.56 -29.94 -19.35
C PRO A 1085 -11.49 -31.15 -19.47
N ASP A 1086 -11.36 -32.14 -18.58
CA ASP A 1086 -12.23 -33.31 -18.59
C ASP A 1086 -13.70 -32.83 -18.44
N VAL A 1087 -14.49 -33.06 -19.49
CA VAL A 1087 -15.91 -32.71 -19.58
C VAL A 1087 -16.73 -33.78 -18.90
#